data_AF-A0A7C6CMI9-F1
#
_entry.id   AF-A0A7C6CMI9-F1
#
_cell.length_a   1.000
_cell.length_b   1.000
_cell.length_c   1.000
_cell.angle_alpha   90.00
_cell.angle_beta   90.00
_cell.angle_gamma   90.00
#
_symmetry.space_group_name_H-M   'P 1'
#
loop_
_entity.id
_entity.type
_entity.pdbx_description
1 polymer ?
#
loop_
_entity_poly.entity_id
_entity_poly.type
_entity_poly.pdbx_seq_one_letter_code
_entity_poly.pdbx_strand_id
1 'polypeptide(L)'
;MQQLPRGYYAVQSDFENAPRDRFTFRGVTYAVCEGVNLFSSLSAANEHASEVPEVVLGDLPYESFPTPVLLFSAGRHCVDKFSFTRSLTLLGEGAGISPNLPAENPLEPPTLSPARAEGESVLWGSFWHGHMTLAETAVKTLVVDGFSSANLRFRDIRPDGGSVYVAFRNIIHTSPCGRTLYHFATPAPGSTLDREVLLRNIRVVDFDDLDYGANFALLNARRATLDGICCDNSTQVFGLTSISRDFSNCTGFDTSEYIIKNSYFRNLQGENGISTGCRDAGERAVRLTVADSVFVNAGRENEAVLRPHLANDKCRLYVFNCTFVDSRGNSRPAISVMGPGTNVEISDCTFEGFAGVWSSEPAIPTRAPDYILARECVTTTADPHRVIGEADFSALDALYEGTKAYYGDLHVHTDCGGTSDGSLPMSEWPAKMDEKKLDFAAVVDHRQMRGFFLLEWDEERFIIGTEPGTAILDLNACRHNHRSVHYNMLFPHKYGLAMVLANFPEFEFRGDELTGSFIYPKFTKERFFELTSYVQSIGGIMVHPHPKTLLSSDDPLDYYFGEYTFIETIYGNYSTHASFRNYDLWVALLALGKRVYASGGSDTHGAVSNSAVSTFYTKEKSGSAFFSQMRSGNFTVGAVGIKMCIDRYPMGSEVAYREGMELTLRLDDFYPPAWQKDTAYELRIYTDRGLAYASTYSGKLPQAVALQVKKRAFYRAEVYDLTHGCRVAVGNPVWMD
;
A
#
# COMPACT_ATOMS: atom_id res chain seq x y z
N MET A 1 -33.84 41.06 8.51
CA MET A 1 -32.41 40.69 8.50
C MET A 1 -31.88 40.93 9.89
N GLN A 2 -31.32 39.91 10.55
CA GLN A 2 -30.78 40.02 11.91
C GLN A 2 -29.29 40.38 11.82
N GLN A 3 -28.68 41.00 12.83
CA GLN A 3 -27.23 41.17 12.82
C GLN A 3 -26.57 39.82 13.15
N LEU A 4 -25.54 39.41 12.40
CA LEU A 4 -24.78 38.20 12.76
C LEU A 4 -24.11 38.45 14.12
N PRO A 5 -24.37 37.63 15.15
CA PRO A 5 -23.79 37.85 16.48
C PRO A 5 -22.27 37.78 16.45
N ARG A 6 -21.64 38.46 17.40
CA ARG A 6 -20.18 38.48 17.58
C ARG A 6 -19.65 37.05 17.81
N GLY A 7 -18.48 36.76 17.25
CA GLY A 7 -17.86 35.42 17.30
C GLY A 7 -18.30 34.44 16.21
N TYR A 8 -19.29 34.81 15.39
CA TYR A 8 -19.66 34.08 14.17
C TYR A 8 -19.05 34.73 12.93
N TYR A 9 -18.54 33.90 12.03
CA TYR A 9 -17.92 34.31 10.77
C TYR A 9 -18.52 33.48 9.62
N ALA A 10 -19.01 34.15 8.59
CA ALA A 10 -19.68 33.52 7.46
C ALA A 10 -18.69 33.15 6.34
N VAL A 11 -18.81 31.94 5.81
CA VAL A 11 -18.13 31.45 4.61
C VAL A 11 -19.18 31.21 3.54
N GLN A 12 -19.13 32.00 2.47
CA GLN A 12 -20.18 32.07 1.47
C GLN A 12 -19.76 31.37 0.19
N SER A 13 -20.57 30.41 -0.27
CA SER A 13 -20.39 29.72 -1.54
C SER A 13 -20.77 30.60 -2.72
N ASP A 14 -20.24 30.28 -3.90
CA ASP A 14 -20.44 31.07 -5.14
C ASP A 14 -20.23 32.56 -4.88
N PHE A 15 -19.13 32.85 -4.16
CA PHE A 15 -18.88 34.16 -3.57
C PHE A 15 -19.10 35.23 -4.63
N GLU A 16 -18.42 35.18 -5.78
CA GLU A 16 -18.51 36.17 -6.87
C GLU A 16 -19.95 36.63 -7.24
N ASN A 17 -20.93 35.75 -7.16
CA ASN A 17 -22.31 36.04 -7.56
C ASN A 17 -23.28 36.28 -6.39
N ALA A 18 -22.84 36.05 -5.15
CA ALA A 18 -23.65 36.21 -3.95
C ALA A 18 -23.60 37.66 -3.40
N PRO A 19 -24.71 38.17 -2.82
CA PRO A 19 -24.70 39.50 -2.20
C PRO A 19 -23.67 39.60 -1.04
N ARG A 20 -22.98 40.74 -0.95
CA ARG A 20 -21.90 41.00 0.03
C ARG A 20 -22.35 41.56 1.37
N ASP A 21 -23.62 41.90 1.49
CA ASP A 21 -24.23 42.55 2.65
C ASP A 21 -25.05 41.59 3.52
N ARG A 22 -25.25 40.35 3.06
CA ARG A 22 -26.12 39.37 3.72
C ARG A 22 -25.60 37.94 3.57
N PHE A 23 -25.88 37.14 4.59
CA PHE A 23 -25.55 35.72 4.65
C PHE A 23 -26.77 34.95 5.14
N THR A 24 -27.11 33.82 4.52
CA THR A 24 -28.23 32.98 4.97
C THR A 24 -27.69 31.68 5.51
N PHE A 25 -28.16 31.30 6.70
CA PHE A 25 -27.86 30.03 7.34
C PHE A 25 -29.13 29.49 7.98
N ARG A 26 -29.50 28.26 7.64
CA ARG A 26 -30.70 27.54 8.08
C ARG A 26 -31.97 28.39 7.93
N GLY A 27 -32.10 29.07 6.80
CA GLY A 27 -33.25 29.90 6.45
C GLY A 27 -33.31 31.27 7.14
N VAL A 28 -32.36 31.60 8.03
CA VAL A 28 -32.26 32.94 8.65
C VAL A 28 -31.22 33.77 7.91
N THR A 29 -31.61 34.96 7.47
CA THR A 29 -30.71 35.91 6.81
C THR A 29 -30.15 36.93 7.80
N TYR A 30 -28.82 36.96 7.89
CA TYR A 30 -28.03 37.86 8.72
C TYR A 30 -27.39 38.97 7.88
N ALA A 31 -27.26 40.15 8.48
CA ALA A 31 -26.46 41.25 7.96
C ALA A 31 -24.99 40.97 8.29
N VAL A 32 -24.13 41.09 7.28
CA VAL A 32 -22.69 40.81 7.36
C VAL A 32 -21.88 41.86 6.60
N CYS A 33 -20.57 41.89 6.83
CA CYS A 33 -19.64 42.79 6.19
C CYS A 33 -18.41 42.00 5.70
N GLU A 34 -18.16 42.09 4.39
CA GLU A 34 -17.01 41.46 3.73
C GLU A 34 -15.69 41.88 4.39
N GLY A 35 -14.82 40.91 4.65
CA GLY A 35 -13.52 41.11 5.30
C GLY A 35 -13.60 41.31 6.82
N VAL A 36 -14.80 41.41 7.40
CA VAL A 36 -15.00 41.49 8.85
C VAL A 36 -15.57 40.18 9.39
N ASN A 37 -16.75 39.79 8.89
CA ASN A 37 -17.45 38.58 9.30
C ASN A 37 -18.10 37.83 8.12
N LEU A 38 -17.74 38.18 6.88
CA LEU A 38 -18.06 37.46 5.66
C LEU A 38 -16.80 37.23 4.82
N PHE A 39 -16.59 35.98 4.39
CA PHE A 39 -15.39 35.56 3.66
C PHE A 39 -15.73 34.63 2.49
N SER A 40 -14.86 34.66 1.47
CA SER A 40 -14.95 33.83 0.26
C SER A 40 -14.41 32.41 0.44
N SER A 41 -13.66 32.16 1.51
CA SER A 41 -13.01 30.87 1.74
C SER A 41 -12.82 30.57 3.23
N LEU A 42 -12.73 29.27 3.53
CA LEU A 42 -12.35 28.78 4.85
C LEU A 42 -10.97 29.31 5.29
N SER A 43 -10.02 29.49 4.36
CA SER A 43 -8.68 30.01 4.70
C SER A 43 -8.76 31.44 5.24
N ALA A 44 -9.46 32.32 4.52
CA ALA A 44 -9.62 33.71 4.95
C ALA A 44 -10.36 33.80 6.29
N ALA A 45 -11.44 33.02 6.46
CA ALA A 45 -12.19 32.99 7.71
C ALA A 45 -11.36 32.46 8.88
N ASN A 46 -10.55 31.41 8.67
CA ASN A 46 -9.64 30.86 9.69
C ASN A 46 -8.60 31.88 10.17
N GLU A 47 -8.14 32.79 9.32
CA GLU A 47 -7.21 33.86 9.71
C GLU A 47 -7.87 34.96 10.56
N HIS A 48 -9.14 35.25 10.30
CA HIS A 48 -9.87 36.35 10.94
C HIS A 48 -10.64 35.92 12.20
N ALA A 49 -11.02 34.65 12.31
CA ALA A 49 -11.86 34.18 13.40
C ALA A 49 -11.12 34.19 14.75
N SER A 50 -11.48 35.11 15.65
CA SER A 50 -10.74 35.38 16.89
C SER A 50 -11.62 35.30 18.15
N GLU A 51 -12.93 35.49 18.01
CA GLU A 51 -13.85 35.62 19.14
C GLU A 51 -14.79 34.43 19.23
N VAL A 52 -15.11 34.03 20.46
CA VAL A 52 -16.08 32.96 20.73
C VAL A 52 -17.48 33.58 20.86
N PRO A 53 -18.52 32.98 20.25
CA PRO A 53 -19.88 33.49 20.41
C PRO A 53 -20.37 33.47 21.85
N GLU A 54 -21.01 34.57 22.27
CA GLU A 54 -21.69 34.67 23.58
C GLU A 54 -23.09 34.05 23.58
N VAL A 55 -23.69 33.91 22.39
CA VAL A 55 -25.02 33.35 22.18
C VAL A 55 -24.95 32.24 21.15
N VAL A 56 -25.71 31.16 21.39
CA VAL A 56 -25.90 30.11 20.39
C VAL A 56 -27.07 30.50 19.48
N LEU A 57 -26.87 30.47 18.16
CA LEU A 57 -27.96 30.67 17.20
C LEU A 57 -29.06 29.62 17.41
N GLY A 58 -30.32 30.02 17.27
CA GLY A 58 -31.48 29.16 17.48
C GLY A 58 -31.43 27.86 16.66
N ASP A 59 -32.17 26.84 17.12
CA ASP A 59 -32.25 25.49 16.55
C ASP A 59 -30.94 24.69 16.45
N LEU A 60 -29.81 25.24 16.91
CA LEU A 60 -28.56 24.50 17.05
C LEU A 60 -28.54 23.72 18.39
N PRO A 61 -28.11 22.45 18.41
CA PRO A 61 -28.15 21.61 19.60
C PRO A 61 -26.93 21.83 20.51
N TYR A 62 -26.50 23.08 20.69
CA TYR A 62 -25.35 23.45 21.51
C TYR A 62 -25.79 24.34 22.66
N GLU A 63 -25.23 24.12 23.84
CA GLU A 63 -25.45 25.02 24.99
C GLU A 63 -24.51 26.23 24.94
N SER A 64 -23.28 26.03 24.45
CA SER A 64 -22.28 27.06 24.21
C SER A 64 -21.20 26.56 23.25
N PHE A 65 -20.34 27.46 22.75
CA PHE A 65 -19.17 27.13 21.95
C PHE A 65 -17.89 27.45 22.72
N PRO A 66 -16.85 26.59 22.66
CA PRO A 66 -15.54 26.89 23.26
C PRO A 66 -14.58 27.58 22.29
N THR A 67 -14.99 27.77 21.02
CA THR A 67 -14.14 28.27 19.93
C THR A 67 -14.92 29.25 19.05
N PRO A 68 -14.23 30.08 18.25
CA PRO A 68 -14.87 30.83 17.18
C PRO A 68 -15.63 29.91 16.22
N VAL A 69 -16.75 30.39 15.69
CA VAL A 69 -17.65 29.60 14.85
C VAL A 69 -17.67 30.12 13.42
N LEU A 70 -17.37 29.22 12.48
CA LEU A 70 -17.51 29.44 11.05
C LEU A 70 -18.83 28.84 10.56
N LEU A 71 -19.70 29.68 10.01
CA LEU A 71 -20.96 29.27 9.39
C LEU A 71 -20.78 29.17 7.88
N PHE A 72 -21.17 28.06 7.29
CA PHE A 72 -21.08 27.84 5.86
C PHE A 72 -22.47 27.94 5.24
N SER A 73 -22.61 28.72 4.17
CA SER A 73 -23.86 28.72 3.40
C SER A 73 -24.08 27.36 2.73
N ALA A 74 -25.32 27.10 2.33
CA ALA A 74 -25.64 26.08 1.33
C ALA A 74 -24.76 26.26 0.08
N GLY A 75 -24.29 25.17 -0.53
CA GLY A 75 -23.46 25.18 -1.74
C GLY A 75 -22.07 24.55 -1.55
N ARG A 76 -21.25 24.59 -2.61
CA ARG A 76 -19.92 23.96 -2.63
C ARG A 76 -18.84 24.92 -2.13
N HIS A 77 -17.98 24.41 -1.25
CA HIS A 77 -16.84 25.11 -0.67
C HIS A 77 -15.57 24.32 -0.96
N CYS A 78 -14.65 24.92 -1.70
CA CYS A 78 -13.39 24.26 -2.07
C CYS A 78 -12.44 24.18 -0.87
N VAL A 79 -11.86 23.00 -0.63
CA VAL A 79 -10.94 22.71 0.48
C VAL A 79 -9.76 21.88 -0.03
N ASP A 80 -8.80 22.56 -0.66
CA ASP A 80 -7.54 21.96 -1.12
C ASP A 80 -6.36 22.42 -0.25
N LYS A 81 -5.58 21.46 0.26
CA LYS A 81 -4.40 21.68 1.12
C LYS A 81 -4.63 22.64 2.29
N PHE A 82 -5.82 22.61 2.89
CA PHE A 82 -6.15 23.52 3.97
C PHE A 82 -5.50 23.05 5.29
N SER A 83 -4.96 23.99 6.07
CA SER A 83 -4.37 23.72 7.38
C SER A 83 -5.02 24.60 8.44
N PHE A 84 -5.47 23.98 9.53
CA PHE A 84 -5.98 24.71 10.70
C PHE A 84 -4.82 25.35 11.45
N THR A 85 -4.92 26.65 11.69
CA THR A 85 -3.94 27.40 12.49
C THR A 85 -4.45 27.76 13.88
N ARG A 86 -5.74 27.55 14.15
CA ARG A 86 -6.38 27.80 15.46
C ARG A 86 -7.56 26.85 15.73
N SER A 87 -8.01 26.84 16.98
CA SER A 87 -9.20 26.08 17.40
C SER A 87 -10.46 26.69 16.81
N LEU A 88 -11.31 25.88 16.18
CA LEU A 88 -12.49 26.34 15.44
C LEU A 88 -13.66 25.36 15.53
N THR A 89 -14.87 25.88 15.39
CA THR A 89 -16.09 25.12 15.11
C THR A 89 -16.60 25.49 13.73
N LEU A 90 -16.79 24.52 12.85
CA LEU A 90 -17.29 24.67 11.50
C LEU A 90 -18.70 24.09 11.47
N LEU A 91 -19.69 24.89 11.07
CA LEU A 91 -21.10 24.49 10.99
C LEU A 91 -21.59 24.66 9.54
N GLY A 92 -22.01 23.56 8.94
CA GLY A 92 -22.77 23.55 7.69
C GLY A 92 -24.27 23.65 7.94
N GLU A 93 -25.04 23.77 6.87
CA GLU A 93 -26.51 23.85 6.92
C GLU A 93 -27.15 22.66 7.66
N GLY A 94 -26.53 21.48 7.61
CA GLY A 94 -26.98 20.27 8.30
C GLY A 94 -26.57 20.19 9.78
N ALA A 95 -26.03 21.26 10.39
CA ALA A 95 -25.44 21.20 11.73
C ALA A 95 -26.48 20.78 12.77
N GLY A 96 -26.15 19.74 13.53
CA GLY A 96 -27.04 19.15 14.52
C GLY A 96 -28.10 18.18 13.98
N ILE A 97 -28.17 17.97 12.66
CA ILE A 97 -29.18 17.12 12.02
C ILE A 97 -28.51 15.81 11.58
N SER A 98 -28.84 14.70 12.26
CA SER A 98 -28.33 13.38 11.87
C SER A 98 -28.72 13.03 10.43
N PRO A 99 -27.77 12.56 9.59
CA PRO A 99 -28.08 12.00 8.29
C PRO A 99 -28.69 10.60 8.37
N ASN A 100 -28.62 9.94 9.52
CA ASN A 100 -29.06 8.56 9.72
C ASN A 100 -30.38 8.55 10.49
N LEU A 101 -31.48 8.19 9.81
CA LEU A 101 -32.75 7.87 10.44
C LEU A 101 -32.82 6.36 10.68
N PRO A 102 -33.08 5.90 11.92
CA PRO A 102 -33.21 4.48 12.21
C PRO A 102 -34.29 3.82 11.34
N ALA A 103 -34.01 2.62 10.85
CA ALA A 103 -35.00 1.81 10.14
C ALA A 103 -35.96 1.12 11.13
N GLU A 104 -37.19 0.82 10.70
CA GLU A 104 -38.14 0.03 11.51
C GLU A 104 -37.64 -1.40 11.75
N ASN A 105 -37.02 -2.00 10.72
CA ASN A 105 -36.31 -3.26 10.84
C ASN A 105 -34.83 -2.97 11.15
N PRO A 106 -34.29 -3.42 12.29
CA PRO A 106 -32.89 -3.17 12.65
C PRO A 106 -31.88 -3.82 11.71
N LEU A 107 -32.29 -4.80 10.89
CA LEU A 107 -31.45 -5.42 9.86
C LEU A 107 -31.40 -4.62 8.56
N GLU A 108 -32.29 -3.65 8.36
CA GLU A 108 -32.22 -2.73 7.23
C GLU A 108 -31.34 -1.52 7.59
N PRO A 109 -30.61 -0.95 6.61
CA PRO A 109 -29.79 0.22 6.85
C PRO A 109 -30.67 1.39 7.27
N PRO A 110 -30.17 2.27 8.15
CA PRO A 110 -30.76 3.59 8.36
C PRO A 110 -31.06 4.25 7.01
N THR A 111 -32.14 5.01 6.91
CA THR A 111 -32.43 5.80 5.70
C THR A 111 -31.78 7.17 5.80
N LEU A 112 -31.45 7.78 4.65
CA LEU A 112 -30.97 9.16 4.63
C LEU A 112 -32.08 10.10 5.12
N SER A 113 -31.76 10.96 6.08
CA SER A 113 -32.70 11.95 6.59
C SER A 113 -33.13 12.92 5.48
N PRO A 114 -34.43 13.12 5.22
CA PRO A 114 -34.90 14.08 4.21
C PRO A 114 -34.55 15.52 4.60
N ALA A 115 -34.32 15.79 5.89
CA ALA A 115 -33.83 17.07 6.39
C ALA A 115 -32.38 17.38 5.96
N ARG A 116 -31.72 16.45 5.24
CA ARG A 116 -30.35 16.58 4.71
C ARG A 116 -30.28 16.58 3.17
N ALA A 117 -31.42 16.54 2.47
CA ALA A 117 -31.46 16.29 1.02
C ALA A 117 -31.46 17.55 0.13
N GLU A 118 -31.73 18.73 0.67
CA GLU A 118 -31.74 20.00 -0.08
C GLU A 118 -30.97 21.10 0.67
N GLY A 119 -30.12 21.86 -0.04
CA GLY A 119 -29.41 23.02 0.52
C GLY A 119 -28.20 22.71 1.40
N GLU A 120 -27.54 21.56 1.21
CA GLU A 120 -26.35 21.19 2.00
C GLU A 120 -25.15 22.13 1.78
N SER A 121 -24.37 22.33 2.85
CA SER A 121 -22.99 22.79 2.72
C SER A 121 -22.11 21.61 2.33
N VAL A 122 -21.50 21.69 1.14
CA VAL A 122 -20.65 20.63 0.59
C VAL A 122 -19.19 21.07 0.67
N LEU A 123 -18.39 20.38 1.49
CA LEU A 123 -16.93 20.53 1.46
C LEU A 123 -16.37 19.67 0.33
N TRP A 124 -15.71 20.30 -0.63
CA TRP A 124 -15.22 19.63 -1.83
C TRP A 124 -13.73 19.86 -2.04
N GLY A 125 -12.99 18.81 -2.39
CA GLY A 125 -11.58 18.90 -2.75
C GLY A 125 -11.28 18.30 -4.13
N SER A 126 -10.08 18.56 -4.64
CA SER A 126 -9.53 17.80 -5.76
C SER A 126 -9.05 16.42 -5.28
N PHE A 127 -9.13 15.41 -6.14
CA PHE A 127 -8.82 14.01 -5.78
C PHE A 127 -7.48 13.83 -5.06
N TRP A 128 -6.43 14.55 -5.48
CA TRP A 128 -5.09 14.47 -4.88
C TRP A 128 -4.87 15.41 -3.69
N HIS A 129 -5.51 16.58 -3.69
CA HIS A 129 -5.17 17.68 -2.79
C HIS A 129 -6.29 18.05 -1.81
N GLY A 130 -7.46 17.43 -1.93
CA GLY A 130 -8.62 17.60 -1.07
C GLY A 130 -8.37 17.08 0.33
N HIS A 131 -7.74 17.90 1.17
CA HIS A 131 -7.51 17.53 2.57
C HIS A 131 -7.47 18.73 3.50
N MET A 132 -8.03 18.50 4.69
CA MET A 132 -7.88 19.37 5.86
C MET A 132 -6.82 18.78 6.79
N THR A 133 -5.83 19.60 7.16
CA THR A 133 -4.68 19.18 7.96
C THR A 133 -4.64 19.91 9.30
N LEU A 134 -4.41 19.14 10.35
CA LEU A 134 -4.15 19.60 11.69
C LEU A 134 -2.67 19.33 12.00
N ALA A 135 -1.85 20.38 11.97
CA ALA A 135 -0.40 20.31 12.20
C ALA A 135 0.06 21.19 13.38
N GLU A 136 -0.73 22.21 13.74
CA GLU A 136 -0.36 23.20 14.75
C GLU A 136 -0.76 22.76 16.16
N THR A 137 0.17 22.85 17.12
CA THR A 137 -0.08 22.51 18.54
C THR A 137 -1.00 23.50 19.25
N ALA A 138 -1.16 24.70 18.69
CA ALA A 138 -2.08 25.74 19.15
C ALA A 138 -3.55 25.35 18.98
N VAL A 139 -3.86 24.41 18.09
CA VAL A 139 -5.22 23.91 17.88
C VAL A 139 -5.56 22.88 18.95
N LYS A 140 -6.42 23.29 19.89
CA LYS A 140 -6.89 22.48 21.03
C LYS A 140 -8.28 21.90 20.82
N THR A 141 -9.10 22.52 19.97
CA THR A 141 -10.46 22.05 19.69
C THR A 141 -10.81 22.27 18.22
N LEU A 142 -11.25 21.20 17.56
CA LEU A 142 -11.82 21.25 16.22
C LEU A 142 -13.17 20.54 16.23
N VAL A 143 -14.23 21.25 15.81
CA VAL A 143 -15.56 20.66 15.61
C VAL A 143 -15.97 20.92 14.17
N VAL A 144 -16.44 19.88 13.47
CA VAL A 144 -16.99 19.96 12.12
C VAL A 144 -18.36 19.28 12.13
N ASP A 145 -19.42 20.03 11.87
CA ASP A 145 -20.79 19.54 12.02
C ASP A 145 -21.66 19.91 10.80
N GLY A 146 -22.39 18.94 10.25
CA GLY A 146 -23.49 19.22 9.35
C GLY A 146 -23.12 19.44 7.89
N PHE A 147 -22.09 18.75 7.42
CA PHE A 147 -21.62 18.86 6.05
C PHE A 147 -21.91 17.60 5.25
N SER A 148 -22.00 17.77 3.94
CA SER A 148 -21.69 16.73 2.98
C SER A 148 -20.24 16.92 2.49
N SER A 149 -19.55 15.85 2.13
CA SER A 149 -18.17 15.91 1.61
C SER A 149 -17.94 15.03 0.40
N ALA A 150 -17.14 15.56 -0.52
CA ALA A 150 -16.75 14.89 -1.76
C ALA A 150 -15.25 15.09 -2.02
N ASN A 151 -14.53 13.98 -2.28
CA ASN A 151 -13.08 13.96 -2.53
C ASN A 151 -12.25 14.64 -1.41
N LEU A 152 -12.70 14.55 -0.15
CA LEU A 152 -12.10 15.26 0.96
C LEU A 152 -11.69 14.30 2.07
N ARG A 153 -10.47 14.47 2.58
CA ARG A 153 -9.95 13.72 3.74
C ARG A 153 -9.52 14.64 4.88
N PHE A 154 -9.47 14.09 6.08
CA PHE A 154 -8.97 14.75 7.27
C PHE A 154 -7.67 14.10 7.76
N ARG A 155 -6.70 14.93 8.14
CA ARG A 155 -5.40 14.48 8.65
C ARG A 155 -4.99 15.26 9.88
N ASP A 156 -4.70 14.58 10.98
CA ASP A 156 -3.91 15.10 12.10
C ASP A 156 -2.51 14.52 12.00
N ILE A 157 -1.54 15.37 11.65
CA ILE A 157 -0.14 14.97 11.42
C ILE A 157 0.80 15.44 12.53
N ARG A 158 0.25 15.88 13.67
CA ARG A 158 1.09 16.37 14.77
C ARG A 158 1.98 15.25 15.31
N PRO A 159 3.30 15.48 15.37
CA PRO A 159 4.21 14.51 15.97
C PRO A 159 4.19 14.59 17.50
N ASP A 160 3.78 15.73 18.08
CA ASP A 160 3.72 15.98 19.52
C ASP A 160 2.77 17.16 19.85
N GLY A 161 2.51 17.40 21.14
CA GLY A 161 2.02 18.69 21.64
C GLY A 161 0.65 18.69 22.32
N GLY A 162 0.62 18.38 23.62
CA GLY A 162 -0.49 18.66 24.55
C GLY A 162 -1.86 18.05 24.19
N SER A 163 -2.93 18.50 24.83
CA SER A 163 -4.28 17.95 24.61
C SER A 163 -5.01 18.58 23.42
N VAL A 164 -5.81 17.76 22.72
CA VAL A 164 -6.66 18.18 21.60
C VAL A 164 -7.92 17.33 21.50
N TYR A 165 -9.04 18.01 21.30
CA TYR A 165 -10.34 17.41 21.02
C TYR A 165 -10.75 17.65 19.56
N VAL A 166 -11.06 16.58 18.83
CA VAL A 166 -11.51 16.63 17.43
C VAL A 166 -12.85 15.93 17.30
N ALA A 167 -13.86 16.64 16.80
CA ALA A 167 -15.19 16.08 16.58
C ALA A 167 -15.69 16.30 15.14
N PHE A 168 -16.11 15.22 14.49
CA PHE A 168 -16.88 15.22 13.25
C PHE A 168 -18.28 14.73 13.54
N ARG A 169 -19.28 15.51 13.16
CA ARG A 169 -20.69 15.26 13.50
C ARG A 169 -21.57 15.42 12.28
N ASN A 170 -22.54 14.53 12.12
CA ASN A 170 -23.60 14.67 11.13
C ASN A 170 -23.04 14.85 9.70
N ILE A 171 -22.09 14.01 9.29
CA ILE A 171 -21.39 14.13 8.00
C ILE A 171 -21.92 13.10 7.00
N ILE A 172 -22.11 13.50 5.74
CA ILE A 172 -22.39 12.58 4.63
C ILE A 172 -21.19 12.58 3.68
N HIS A 173 -20.54 11.44 3.50
CA HIS A 173 -19.51 11.26 2.49
C HIS A 173 -20.13 10.64 1.24
N THR A 174 -19.98 11.32 0.10
CA THR A 174 -20.68 10.97 -1.17
C THR A 174 -19.74 10.68 -2.34
N SER A 175 -18.42 10.70 -2.15
CA SER A 175 -17.45 10.40 -3.22
C SER A 175 -16.13 9.86 -2.66
N PRO A 176 -15.44 8.96 -3.38
CA PRO A 176 -14.15 8.42 -2.98
C PRO A 176 -13.05 9.48 -2.92
N CYS A 177 -12.03 9.29 -2.08
CA CYS A 177 -10.91 10.22 -1.92
C CYS A 177 -9.51 9.59 -2.10
N GLY A 178 -9.44 8.37 -2.66
CA GLY A 178 -8.22 7.62 -2.96
C GLY A 178 -7.35 7.25 -1.75
N ARG A 179 -7.59 7.78 -0.55
CA ARG A 179 -6.78 7.53 0.66
C ARG A 179 -7.64 7.54 1.92
N THR A 180 -7.03 7.21 3.07
CA THR A 180 -7.71 7.16 4.38
C THR A 180 -8.48 8.44 4.68
N LEU A 181 -9.77 8.29 4.98
CA LEU A 181 -10.71 9.41 5.16
C LEU A 181 -10.40 10.20 6.45
N TYR A 182 -10.20 9.51 7.57
CA TYR A 182 -9.79 10.11 8.83
C TYR A 182 -8.43 9.57 9.28
N HIS A 183 -7.35 10.34 9.11
CA HIS A 183 -5.99 9.91 9.46
C HIS A 183 -5.44 10.70 10.65
N PHE A 184 -5.18 10.03 11.77
CA PHE A 184 -4.50 10.60 12.92
C PHE A 184 -3.15 9.91 13.07
N ALA A 185 -2.05 10.59 12.73
CA ALA A 185 -0.71 10.02 12.65
C ALA A 185 -0.18 9.55 14.01
N THR A 186 0.71 8.56 13.99
CA THR A 186 1.36 8.05 15.20
C THR A 186 2.20 9.15 15.86
N PRO A 187 2.02 9.44 17.15
CA PRO A 187 2.86 10.41 17.85
C PRO A 187 4.33 9.95 17.93
N ALA A 188 5.26 10.89 18.06
CA ALA A 188 6.66 10.59 18.29
C ALA A 188 6.86 9.81 19.61
N PRO A 189 7.91 8.98 19.72
CA PRO A 189 8.28 8.35 20.98
C PRO A 189 8.46 9.40 22.10
N GLY A 190 7.80 9.20 23.24
CA GLY A 190 7.86 10.12 24.38
C GLY A 190 7.00 11.39 24.25
N SER A 191 6.15 11.49 23.23
CA SER A 191 5.23 12.62 23.06
C SER A 191 4.28 12.81 24.25
N THR A 192 3.82 14.05 24.44
CA THR A 192 2.78 14.48 25.40
C THR A 192 1.40 14.63 24.75
N LEU A 193 1.25 14.20 23.50
CA LEU A 193 0.07 14.43 22.70
C LEU A 193 -1.12 13.59 23.18
N ASP A 194 -2.13 14.28 23.67
CA ASP A 194 -3.37 13.71 24.18
C ASP A 194 -4.51 14.01 23.20
N ARG A 195 -4.88 13.01 22.39
CA ARG A 195 -5.99 13.16 21.44
C ARG A 195 -7.26 12.50 21.97
N GLU A 196 -8.36 13.26 21.89
CA GLU A 196 -9.72 12.76 22.01
C GLU A 196 -10.47 12.99 20.70
N VAL A 197 -11.03 11.93 20.13
CA VAL A 197 -11.68 11.94 18.81
C VAL A 197 -13.13 11.48 18.93
N LEU A 198 -14.04 12.22 18.30
CA LEU A 198 -15.45 11.85 18.19
C LEU A 198 -15.88 11.87 16.71
N LEU A 199 -16.30 10.72 16.20
CA LEU A 199 -16.99 10.60 14.91
C LEU A 199 -18.44 10.24 15.21
N ARG A 200 -19.39 11.14 14.94
CA ARG A 200 -20.79 10.95 15.30
C ARG A 200 -21.74 11.15 14.13
N ASN A 201 -22.69 10.26 13.95
CA ASN A 201 -23.71 10.30 12.89
C ASN A 201 -23.08 10.49 11.51
N ILE A 202 -22.14 9.61 11.16
CA ILE A 202 -21.43 9.65 9.87
C ILE A 202 -22.12 8.68 8.93
N ARG A 203 -22.45 9.15 7.73
CA ARG A 203 -22.98 8.32 6.64
C ARG A 203 -21.95 8.25 5.53
N VAL A 204 -21.72 7.04 5.01
CA VAL A 204 -20.87 6.78 3.86
C VAL A 204 -21.75 6.18 2.76
N VAL A 205 -21.80 6.84 1.59
CA VAL A 205 -22.62 6.46 0.43
C VAL A 205 -21.71 6.41 -0.80
N ASP A 206 -21.91 5.41 -1.67
CA ASP A 206 -21.24 5.29 -2.98
C ASP A 206 -19.69 5.37 -2.92
N PHE A 207 -19.11 4.67 -1.93
CA PHE A 207 -17.68 4.67 -1.66
C PHE A 207 -17.01 3.43 -2.30
N ASP A 208 -16.84 3.47 -3.63
CA ASP A 208 -16.32 2.34 -4.43
C ASP A 208 -14.81 2.40 -4.74
N ASP A 209 -14.08 3.40 -4.22
CA ASP A 209 -12.71 3.68 -4.69
C ASP A 209 -11.79 4.28 -3.58
N LEU A 210 -11.50 3.49 -2.56
CA LEU A 210 -10.32 3.72 -1.71
C LEU A 210 -9.14 3.00 -2.39
N ASP A 211 -8.05 3.69 -2.75
CA ASP A 211 -6.86 3.00 -3.30
C ASP A 211 -6.45 1.84 -2.36
N TYR A 212 -5.96 0.74 -2.94
CA TYR A 212 -5.58 -0.48 -2.23
C TYR A 212 -4.74 -0.17 -0.97
N GLY A 213 -5.32 -0.36 0.23
CA GLY A 213 -4.69 -0.10 1.53
C GLY A 213 -5.15 1.14 2.31
N ALA A 214 -6.11 1.91 1.81
CA ALA A 214 -6.72 3.04 2.52
C ALA A 214 -7.91 2.64 3.43
N ASN A 215 -8.06 3.29 4.59
CA ASN A 215 -9.05 2.92 5.63
C ASN A 215 -10.17 3.97 5.79
N PHE A 216 -11.31 3.61 6.40
CA PHE A 216 -12.27 4.62 6.89
C PHE A 216 -11.62 5.55 7.93
N ALA A 217 -10.88 4.98 8.88
CA ALA A 217 -10.14 5.75 9.87
C ALA A 217 -8.80 5.08 10.24
N LEU A 218 -7.85 5.88 10.70
CA LEU A 218 -6.64 5.45 11.39
C LEU A 218 -6.51 6.37 12.61
N LEU A 219 -6.72 5.83 13.82
CA LEU A 219 -7.02 6.62 15.01
C LEU A 219 -5.96 6.44 16.11
N ASN A 220 -4.94 7.29 16.12
CA ASN A 220 -3.95 7.32 17.19
C ASN A 220 -4.35 8.34 18.26
N ALA A 221 -5.06 7.88 19.27
CA ALA A 221 -5.71 8.72 20.27
C ALA A 221 -5.76 8.04 21.66
N ARG A 222 -5.79 8.84 22.74
CA ARG A 222 -6.10 8.33 24.09
C ARG A 222 -7.55 7.83 24.12
N ARG A 223 -8.45 8.54 23.45
CA ARG A 223 -9.85 8.16 23.36
C ARG A 223 -10.41 8.42 21.97
N ALA A 224 -11.10 7.44 21.38
CA ALA A 224 -11.89 7.67 20.18
C ALA A 224 -13.28 7.02 20.27
N THR A 225 -14.32 7.76 19.92
CA THR A 225 -15.71 7.30 19.89
C THR A 225 -16.26 7.41 18.48
N LEU A 226 -16.77 6.31 17.95
CA LEU A 226 -17.52 6.19 16.71
C LEU A 226 -18.97 5.86 17.10
N ASP A 227 -19.88 6.81 16.90
CA ASP A 227 -21.27 6.72 17.36
C ASP A 227 -22.22 7.01 16.18
N GLY A 228 -23.06 6.06 15.78
CA GLY A 228 -23.99 6.31 14.67
C GLY A 228 -23.34 6.28 13.28
N ILE A 229 -22.34 5.42 13.06
CA ILE A 229 -21.72 5.24 11.73
C ILE A 229 -22.64 4.36 10.87
N CYS A 230 -22.91 4.79 9.64
CA CYS A 230 -23.71 4.03 8.67
C CYS A 230 -22.91 3.84 7.38
N CYS A 231 -22.56 2.59 7.09
CA CYS A 231 -21.95 2.17 5.82
C CYS A 231 -22.89 1.20 5.11
N ASP A 232 -23.45 1.62 3.98
CA ASP A 232 -24.35 0.80 3.16
C ASP A 232 -23.76 0.61 1.76
N ASN A 233 -23.65 -0.64 1.30
CA ASN A 233 -23.15 -1.03 -0.04
C ASN A 233 -21.80 -0.44 -0.45
N SER A 234 -20.83 -0.34 0.47
CA SER A 234 -19.49 0.16 0.17
C SER A 234 -18.53 -0.98 -0.16
N THR A 235 -18.08 -1.07 -1.43
CA THR A 235 -17.36 -2.23 -1.96
C THR A 235 -15.88 -2.32 -1.57
N GLN A 236 -15.26 -1.28 -0.99
CA GLN A 236 -13.85 -1.34 -0.55
C GLN A 236 -13.60 -0.62 0.78
N VAL A 237 -14.41 -0.91 1.81
CA VAL A 237 -14.05 -0.50 3.18
C VAL A 237 -13.04 -1.51 3.75
N PHE A 238 -11.74 -1.21 3.64
CA PHE A 238 -10.69 -1.91 4.39
C PHE A 238 -10.78 -1.54 5.88
N GLY A 239 -11.72 -2.20 6.56
CA GLY A 239 -11.92 -2.11 8.00
C GLY A 239 -12.15 -0.70 8.56
N LEU A 240 -12.39 -0.67 9.87
CA LEU A 240 -12.09 0.54 10.63
C LEU A 240 -10.55 0.70 10.80
N THR A 241 -9.74 -0.32 10.44
CA THR A 241 -8.27 -0.31 10.18
C THR A 241 -7.83 -1.50 9.29
N SER A 242 -6.63 -1.44 8.67
CA SER A 242 -6.00 -2.46 7.79
C SER A 242 -4.85 -3.22 8.49
N ILE A 243 -4.53 -4.43 7.99
CA ILE A 243 -3.40 -5.32 8.37
C ILE A 243 -2.01 -4.66 8.34
N SER A 244 -1.86 -3.42 7.88
CA SER A 244 -0.56 -2.73 7.96
C SER A 244 -0.36 -1.85 9.18
N ARG A 245 -1.39 -1.25 9.81
CA ARG A 245 -1.19 -0.32 10.95
C ARG A 245 -2.35 -0.24 11.94
N ASP A 246 -1.95 -0.33 13.18
CA ASP A 246 -2.69 -0.38 14.43
C ASP A 246 -3.49 0.90 14.77
N PHE A 247 -4.43 0.78 15.71
CA PHE A 247 -4.60 1.81 16.73
C PHE A 247 -3.25 1.94 17.45
N SER A 248 -2.33 2.78 16.98
CA SER A 248 -1.11 3.04 17.74
C SER A 248 -1.43 3.99 18.89
N ASN A 249 -1.10 3.55 20.10
CA ASN A 249 -1.37 4.30 21.32
C ASN A 249 -0.73 5.70 21.26
N CYS A 250 -1.43 6.69 21.82
CA CYS A 250 -0.74 7.91 22.23
C CYS A 250 0.39 7.53 23.20
N THR A 251 1.62 7.90 22.84
CA THR A 251 2.76 7.77 23.75
C THR A 251 2.48 8.66 24.97
N GLY A 252 2.65 8.12 26.19
CA GLY A 252 2.42 8.86 27.44
C GLY A 252 1.21 8.44 28.28
N PHE A 253 0.34 7.54 27.82
CA PHE A 253 -0.82 7.05 28.59
C PHE A 253 -0.78 5.54 28.84
N ASP A 254 -1.23 5.12 30.03
CA ASP A 254 -1.31 3.70 30.41
C ASP A 254 -2.51 2.98 29.78
N THR A 255 -3.54 3.72 29.34
CA THR A 255 -4.76 3.16 28.76
C THR A 255 -5.30 4.03 27.63
N SER A 256 -5.62 3.39 26.50
CA SER A 256 -6.40 3.98 25.41
C SER A 256 -7.79 3.34 25.33
N GLU A 257 -8.81 4.14 25.00
CA GLU A 257 -10.21 3.71 24.92
C GLU A 257 -10.80 3.97 23.53
N TYR A 258 -11.32 2.93 22.90
CA TYR A 258 -11.96 2.96 21.60
C TYR A 258 -13.38 2.42 21.71
N ILE A 259 -14.36 3.22 21.27
CA ILE A 259 -15.77 2.90 21.41
C ILE A 259 -16.42 2.97 20.03
N ILE A 260 -17.10 1.90 19.63
CA ILE A 260 -17.99 1.85 18.48
C ILE A 260 -19.38 1.57 19.02
N LYS A 261 -20.35 2.43 18.72
CA LYS A 261 -21.73 2.22 19.17
C LYS A 261 -22.79 2.73 18.21
N ASN A 262 -24.01 2.23 18.35
CA ASN A 262 -25.18 2.65 17.57
C ASN A 262 -24.94 2.63 16.05
N SER A 263 -24.08 1.74 15.56
CA SER A 263 -23.55 1.79 14.19
C SER A 263 -24.08 0.64 13.33
N TYR A 264 -24.17 0.88 12.03
CA TYR A 264 -24.69 -0.05 11.04
C TYR A 264 -23.69 -0.26 9.90
N PHE A 265 -23.36 -1.52 9.64
CA PHE A 265 -22.40 -1.91 8.61
C PHE A 265 -23.00 -3.01 7.73
N ARG A 266 -23.12 -2.74 6.42
CA ARG A 266 -23.63 -3.72 5.45
C ARG A 266 -22.76 -3.87 4.21
N ASN A 267 -22.62 -5.11 3.72
CA ASN A 267 -21.97 -5.46 2.45
C ASN A 267 -20.55 -4.88 2.29
N LEU A 268 -19.75 -4.92 3.36
CA LEU A 268 -18.36 -4.50 3.29
C LEU A 268 -17.55 -5.59 2.54
N GLN A 269 -16.94 -5.27 1.39
CA GLN A 269 -16.12 -6.24 0.64
C GLN A 269 -14.60 -6.08 0.83
N GLY A 270 -14.15 -5.33 1.84
CA GLY A 270 -12.72 -5.18 2.15
C GLY A 270 -12.08 -6.47 2.67
N GLU A 271 -10.78 -6.66 2.43
CA GLU A 271 -10.05 -7.92 2.69
C GLU A 271 -9.82 -8.24 4.19
N ASN A 272 -10.46 -7.56 5.16
CA ASN A 272 -10.05 -7.63 6.57
C ASN A 272 -11.13 -7.49 7.68
N GLY A 273 -12.41 -7.37 7.37
CA GLY A 273 -13.45 -7.02 8.37
C GLY A 273 -13.10 -5.75 9.18
N ILE A 274 -13.75 -5.53 10.33
CA ILE A 274 -13.34 -4.51 11.31
C ILE A 274 -12.14 -5.05 12.10
N SER A 275 -10.95 -4.91 11.54
CA SER A 275 -9.70 -5.16 12.24
C SER A 275 -9.41 -4.02 13.22
N THR A 276 -8.94 -4.33 14.43
CA THR A 276 -8.66 -3.33 15.49
C THR A 276 -7.48 -3.77 16.35
N GLY A 277 -6.26 -3.40 15.99
CA GLY A 277 -5.07 -3.91 16.68
C GLY A 277 -4.18 -2.86 17.31
N CYS A 278 -3.47 -3.21 18.37
CA CYS A 278 -2.34 -2.45 18.90
C CYS A 278 -1.08 -3.33 18.90
N ARG A 279 -0.53 -3.72 17.75
CA ARG A 279 0.67 -4.59 17.65
C ARG A 279 1.78 -4.11 18.59
N ASP A 280 2.02 -2.81 18.68
CA ASP A 280 3.09 -2.21 19.50
C ASP A 280 2.58 -1.51 20.78
N ALA A 281 1.63 -2.09 21.51
CA ALA A 281 1.15 -1.51 22.77
C ALA A 281 2.20 -1.51 23.90
N GLY A 282 3.27 -2.30 23.80
CA GLY A 282 4.19 -2.56 24.92
C GLY A 282 3.42 -3.11 26.13
N GLU A 283 3.58 -2.48 27.30
CA GLU A 283 2.84 -2.81 28.52
C GLU A 283 1.52 -2.05 28.71
N ARG A 284 1.05 -1.28 27.72
CA ARG A 284 -0.14 -0.40 27.86
C ARG A 284 -1.44 -1.17 27.63
N ALA A 285 -2.52 -0.70 28.25
CA ALA A 285 -3.85 -1.28 28.09
C ALA A 285 -4.62 -0.61 26.94
N VAL A 286 -5.40 -1.40 26.21
CA VAL A 286 -6.32 -0.90 25.18
C VAL A 286 -7.69 -1.50 25.44
N ARG A 287 -8.72 -0.65 25.48
CA ARG A 287 -10.11 -1.08 25.67
C ARG A 287 -10.88 -0.79 24.40
N LEU A 288 -11.36 -1.83 23.73
CA LEU A 288 -12.29 -1.71 22.62
C LEU A 288 -13.68 -2.10 23.10
N THR A 289 -14.65 -1.22 22.92
CA THR A 289 -16.07 -1.46 23.19
C THR A 289 -16.85 -1.37 21.90
N VAL A 290 -17.62 -2.40 21.57
CA VAL A 290 -18.56 -2.43 20.45
C VAL A 290 -19.95 -2.68 21.02
N ALA A 291 -20.84 -1.68 20.95
CA ALA A 291 -22.16 -1.75 21.58
C ALA A 291 -23.28 -1.38 20.60
N ASP A 292 -24.48 -1.94 20.78
CA ASP A 292 -25.70 -1.46 20.10
C ASP A 292 -25.54 -1.34 18.56
N SER A 293 -24.80 -2.28 17.94
CA SER A 293 -24.39 -2.17 16.53
C SER A 293 -24.81 -3.37 15.70
N VAL A 294 -25.06 -3.15 14.41
CA VAL A 294 -25.57 -4.15 13.47
C VAL A 294 -24.60 -4.36 12.32
N PHE A 295 -24.32 -5.64 12.02
CA PHE A 295 -23.41 -6.10 10.97
C PHE A 295 -24.14 -7.07 10.05
N VAL A 296 -24.34 -6.70 8.79
CA VAL A 296 -25.05 -7.54 7.79
C VAL A 296 -24.13 -7.79 6.58
N ASN A 297 -23.73 -9.03 6.34
CA ASN A 297 -22.78 -9.39 5.28
C ASN A 297 -21.49 -8.52 5.31
N ALA A 298 -21.06 -8.13 6.52
CA ALA A 298 -19.99 -7.15 6.72
C ALA A 298 -18.57 -7.78 6.71
N GLY A 299 -18.46 -9.11 6.65
CA GLY A 299 -17.19 -9.82 6.41
C GLY A 299 -17.00 -10.21 4.95
N ARG A 300 -15.78 -10.52 4.54
CA ARG A 300 -15.55 -11.27 3.29
C ARG A 300 -15.93 -12.73 3.50
N GLU A 301 -16.22 -13.44 2.41
CA GLU A 301 -16.38 -14.91 2.45
C GLU A 301 -15.16 -15.55 3.11
N ASN A 302 -15.39 -16.36 4.16
CA ASN A 302 -14.35 -17.01 4.98
C ASN A 302 -13.52 -16.08 5.88
N GLU A 303 -14.03 -14.91 6.25
CA GLU A 303 -13.41 -13.99 7.23
C GLU A 303 -14.37 -13.54 8.35
N ALA A 304 -13.81 -13.26 9.52
CA ALA A 304 -14.57 -12.72 10.66
C ALA A 304 -14.94 -11.24 10.48
N VAL A 305 -16.05 -10.81 11.09
CA VAL A 305 -16.52 -9.41 11.07
C VAL A 305 -15.68 -8.53 11.98
N LEU A 306 -15.40 -8.95 13.21
CA LEU A 306 -14.52 -8.22 14.14
C LEU A 306 -13.20 -8.96 14.28
N ARG A 307 -12.07 -8.26 14.10
CA ARG A 307 -10.72 -8.84 14.17
C ARG A 307 -9.76 -8.04 15.05
N PRO A 308 -9.98 -7.96 16.38
CA PRO A 308 -9.09 -7.20 17.24
C PRO A 308 -7.74 -7.88 17.46
N HIS A 309 -6.65 -7.11 17.54
CA HIS A 309 -5.36 -7.57 18.05
C HIS A 309 -5.10 -7.02 19.46
N LEU A 310 -5.19 -7.90 20.46
CA LEU A 310 -4.96 -7.63 21.88
C LEU A 310 -3.52 -7.99 22.26
N ALA A 311 -2.61 -7.03 22.15
CA ALA A 311 -1.16 -7.28 22.25
C ALA A 311 -0.65 -7.73 23.63
N ASN A 312 -1.41 -7.55 24.71
CA ASN A 312 -1.06 -8.02 26.04
C ASN A 312 -2.31 -8.35 26.87
N ASP A 313 -2.09 -8.88 28.08
CA ASP A 313 -3.11 -9.29 29.04
C ASP A 313 -3.90 -8.14 29.67
N LYS A 314 -3.52 -6.88 29.44
CA LYS A 314 -4.25 -5.67 29.89
C LYS A 314 -5.22 -5.15 28.83
N CYS A 315 -5.10 -5.61 27.58
CA CYS A 315 -6.04 -5.27 26.50
C CYS A 315 -7.37 -6.01 26.66
N ARG A 316 -8.48 -5.36 26.33
CA ARG A 316 -9.85 -5.85 26.54
C ARG A 316 -10.72 -5.60 25.30
N LEU A 317 -11.54 -6.58 24.96
CA LEU A 317 -12.65 -6.44 24.00
C LEU A 317 -13.97 -6.63 24.75
N TYR A 318 -14.89 -5.68 24.56
CA TYR A 318 -16.26 -5.72 25.04
C TYR A 318 -17.21 -5.64 23.87
N VAL A 319 -18.14 -6.60 23.73
CA VAL A 319 -19.15 -6.63 22.67
C VAL A 319 -20.53 -6.83 23.30
N PHE A 320 -21.42 -5.85 23.18
CA PHE A 320 -22.70 -5.83 23.88
C PHE A 320 -23.85 -5.43 22.97
N ASN A 321 -24.98 -6.14 23.06
CA ASN A 321 -26.19 -5.78 22.31
C ASN A 321 -25.95 -5.60 20.80
N CYS A 322 -25.12 -6.45 20.20
CA CYS A 322 -24.76 -6.40 18.78
C CYS A 322 -25.44 -7.51 17.98
N THR A 323 -25.77 -7.23 16.72
CA THR A 323 -26.36 -8.21 15.79
C THR A 323 -25.42 -8.48 14.63
N PHE A 324 -25.09 -9.75 14.40
CA PHE A 324 -24.24 -10.22 13.31
C PHE A 324 -25.02 -11.18 12.42
N VAL A 325 -25.18 -10.84 11.13
CA VAL A 325 -25.88 -11.66 10.15
C VAL A 325 -25.03 -11.79 8.90
N ASP A 326 -24.80 -13.02 8.43
CA ASP A 326 -24.17 -13.29 7.12
C ASP A 326 -25.01 -14.27 6.32
N SER A 327 -25.84 -13.75 5.41
CA SER A 327 -26.75 -14.56 4.60
C SER A 327 -26.03 -15.45 3.58
N ARG A 328 -24.71 -15.25 3.38
CA ARG A 328 -23.89 -16.05 2.44
C ARG A 328 -23.42 -17.37 3.06
N GLY A 329 -23.46 -17.49 4.39
CA GLY A 329 -22.93 -18.65 5.12
C GLY A 329 -21.40 -18.62 5.23
N ASN A 330 -20.90 -18.02 6.31
CA ASN A 330 -19.48 -17.83 6.55
C ASN A 330 -18.85 -19.02 7.30
N SER A 331 -17.77 -19.57 6.75
CA SER A 331 -17.05 -20.70 7.36
C SER A 331 -16.20 -20.33 8.58
N ARG A 332 -16.08 -19.03 8.91
CA ARG A 332 -15.39 -18.53 10.10
C ARG A 332 -16.36 -18.02 11.18
N PRO A 333 -15.89 -17.88 12.43
CA PRO A 333 -16.64 -17.19 13.47
C PRO A 333 -16.85 -15.70 13.15
N ALA A 334 -17.88 -15.09 13.74
CA ALA A 334 -18.16 -13.66 13.58
C ALA A 334 -17.05 -12.76 14.16
N ILE A 335 -16.34 -13.23 15.20
CA ILE A 335 -15.28 -12.49 15.89
C ILE A 335 -14.01 -13.35 15.90
N SER A 336 -12.86 -12.77 15.53
CA SER A 336 -11.57 -13.44 15.63
C SER A 336 -10.54 -12.55 16.34
N VAL A 337 -10.11 -12.95 17.52
CA VAL A 337 -9.21 -12.15 18.36
C VAL A 337 -7.78 -12.62 18.19
N MET A 338 -6.88 -11.75 17.75
CA MET A 338 -5.44 -11.99 17.64
C MET A 338 -4.76 -11.51 18.92
N GLY A 339 -3.62 -12.09 19.29
CA GLY A 339 -2.77 -11.62 20.40
C GLY A 339 -2.78 -12.52 21.63
N PRO A 340 -1.84 -12.34 22.58
CA PRO A 340 -1.85 -13.09 23.84
C PRO A 340 -2.97 -12.67 24.80
N GLY A 341 -3.67 -11.57 24.54
CA GLY A 341 -4.81 -11.12 25.33
C GLY A 341 -6.03 -12.02 25.14
N THR A 342 -6.56 -12.57 26.24
CA THR A 342 -7.71 -13.49 26.24
C THR A 342 -9.01 -12.88 26.78
N ASN A 343 -9.00 -11.58 27.13
CA ASN A 343 -10.10 -10.95 27.85
C ASN A 343 -11.14 -10.36 26.89
N VAL A 344 -12.08 -11.22 26.50
CA VAL A 344 -13.19 -10.93 25.60
C VAL A 344 -14.49 -11.13 26.37
N GLU A 345 -15.33 -10.11 26.41
CA GLU A 345 -16.65 -10.17 27.00
C GLU A 345 -17.70 -9.94 25.92
N ILE A 346 -18.63 -10.89 25.76
CA ILE A 346 -19.73 -10.82 24.80
C ILE A 346 -21.02 -11.03 25.57
N SER A 347 -21.93 -10.06 25.54
CA SER A 347 -23.27 -10.20 26.15
C SER A 347 -24.37 -9.72 25.19
N ASP A 348 -25.53 -10.35 25.27
CA ASP A 348 -26.76 -9.92 24.58
C ASP A 348 -26.59 -9.73 23.06
N CYS A 349 -25.72 -10.52 22.43
CA CYS A 349 -25.45 -10.48 21.00
C CYS A 349 -26.15 -11.61 20.24
N THR A 350 -26.52 -11.36 18.98
CA THR A 350 -27.10 -12.35 18.07
C THR A 350 -26.14 -12.64 16.91
N PHE A 351 -26.06 -13.91 16.50
CA PHE A 351 -25.16 -14.38 15.45
C PHE A 351 -25.90 -15.35 14.51
N GLU A 352 -26.01 -15.01 13.24
CA GLU A 352 -26.65 -15.82 12.21
C GLU A 352 -25.74 -15.96 10.98
N GLY A 353 -25.61 -17.17 10.45
CA GLY A 353 -24.83 -17.42 9.23
C GLY A 353 -23.31 -17.52 9.40
N PHE A 354 -22.82 -17.76 10.62
CA PHE A 354 -21.39 -17.97 10.92
C PHE A 354 -21.12 -19.37 11.49
N ALA A 355 -19.92 -19.90 11.26
CA ALA A 355 -19.49 -21.18 11.83
C ALA A 355 -19.29 -21.16 13.35
N GLY A 356 -19.26 -19.97 13.96
CA GLY A 356 -19.14 -19.79 15.40
C GLY A 356 -19.28 -18.32 15.84
N VAL A 357 -19.29 -18.10 17.16
CA VAL A 357 -19.35 -16.75 17.73
C VAL A 357 -17.99 -16.08 17.72
N TRP A 358 -16.99 -16.72 18.33
CA TRP A 358 -15.64 -16.19 18.43
C TRP A 358 -14.56 -17.26 18.36
N SER A 359 -13.36 -16.87 17.93
CA SER A 359 -12.12 -17.66 18.03
C SER A 359 -10.94 -16.81 18.48
N SER A 360 -9.94 -17.43 19.08
CA SER A 360 -8.61 -16.84 19.27
C SER A 360 -7.67 -17.26 18.15
N GLU A 361 -7.06 -16.31 17.46
CA GLU A 361 -5.93 -16.49 16.57
C GLU A 361 -4.62 -16.29 17.37
N PRO A 362 -3.54 -17.02 17.05
CA PRO A 362 -2.23 -16.78 17.66
C PRO A 362 -1.80 -15.31 17.50
N ALA A 363 -0.99 -14.81 18.43
CA ALA A 363 -0.52 -13.42 18.41
C ALA A 363 0.10 -13.03 17.06
N ILE A 364 -0.22 -11.83 16.57
CA ILE A 364 0.60 -11.22 15.52
C ILE A 364 1.86 -10.66 16.20
N PRO A 365 3.02 -10.78 15.58
CA PRO A 365 4.28 -10.92 16.28
C PRO A 365 5.07 -9.63 16.10
N THR A 366 5.42 -8.97 17.20
CA THR A 366 6.12 -7.68 17.21
C THR A 366 7.56 -7.75 16.66
N ARG A 367 8.06 -8.98 16.55
CA ARG A 367 9.03 -9.49 15.57
C ARG A 367 8.34 -10.71 14.96
N ALA A 368 8.47 -11.01 13.65
CA ALA A 368 7.85 -12.21 13.06
C ALA A 368 7.91 -13.41 14.05
N PRO A 369 6.79 -14.09 14.34
CA PRO A 369 6.71 -15.11 15.37
C PRO A 369 7.31 -16.37 14.76
N ASP A 370 7.54 -17.38 15.58
CA ASP A 370 7.96 -18.68 15.11
C ASP A 370 6.88 -19.46 14.31
N TYR A 371 5.77 -18.84 13.88
CA TYR A 371 4.64 -19.55 13.25
C TYR A 371 3.84 -18.66 12.27
N ILE A 372 4.28 -18.52 11.01
CA ILE A 372 3.32 -18.53 9.90
C ILE A 372 2.98 -20.01 9.68
N LEU A 373 2.05 -20.53 10.49
CA LEU A 373 1.42 -21.80 10.21
C LEU A 373 0.44 -21.59 9.06
N ALA A 374 0.85 -22.12 7.91
CA ALA A 374 -0.02 -22.85 7.00
C ALA A 374 -1.26 -22.07 6.48
N ARG A 375 -1.08 -21.29 5.40
CA ARG A 375 -1.77 -21.75 4.17
C ARG A 375 -1.18 -23.13 3.96
N GLU A 376 -1.98 -24.17 4.18
CA GLU A 376 -1.54 -25.58 4.18
C GLU A 376 -0.20 -25.68 3.46
N CYS A 377 0.87 -25.94 4.21
CA CYS A 377 2.14 -26.27 3.57
C CYS A 377 1.87 -27.64 2.96
N VAL A 378 1.20 -27.62 1.82
CA VAL A 378 0.81 -28.78 1.08
C VAL A 378 2.11 -29.25 0.49
N THR A 379 2.82 -30.06 1.27
CA THR A 379 3.89 -30.94 0.78
C THR A 379 3.29 -32.06 -0.08
N THR A 380 2.01 -31.99 -0.47
CA THR A 380 1.55 -32.72 -1.67
C THR A 380 2.08 -31.99 -2.88
N THR A 381 3.14 -32.55 -3.44
CA THR A 381 3.59 -32.22 -4.79
C THR A 381 2.43 -32.45 -5.75
N ALA A 382 1.89 -31.36 -6.30
CA ALA A 382 0.80 -31.43 -7.28
C ALA A 382 1.25 -32.09 -8.60
N ASP A 383 2.57 -32.10 -8.84
CA ASP A 383 3.19 -32.72 -10.02
C ASP A 383 4.46 -33.51 -9.62
N PRO A 384 4.35 -34.59 -8.84
CA PRO A 384 5.50 -35.24 -8.19
C PRO A 384 6.56 -35.70 -9.21
N HIS A 385 7.79 -35.23 -9.05
CA HIS A 385 8.94 -35.67 -9.84
C HIS A 385 9.79 -36.69 -9.07
N ARG A 386 10.43 -37.61 -9.80
CA ARG A 386 11.33 -38.60 -9.21
C ARG A 386 12.67 -37.95 -8.89
N VAL A 387 13.09 -38.05 -7.62
CA VAL A 387 14.44 -37.67 -7.17
C VAL A 387 15.44 -38.73 -7.64
N ILE A 388 16.59 -38.29 -8.15
CA ILE A 388 17.69 -39.14 -8.59
C ILE A 388 18.70 -39.24 -7.44
N GLY A 389 18.90 -40.45 -6.90
CA GLY A 389 19.72 -40.67 -5.71
C GLY A 389 21.23 -40.59 -5.95
N GLU A 390 21.72 -41.13 -7.07
CA GLU A 390 23.12 -41.03 -7.52
C GLU A 390 23.17 -40.16 -8.77
N ALA A 391 23.03 -38.85 -8.59
CA ALA A 391 22.98 -37.91 -9.71
C ALA A 391 24.37 -37.33 -10.05
N ASP A 392 24.61 -37.12 -11.34
CA ASP A 392 25.81 -36.45 -11.83
C ASP A 392 25.60 -34.92 -11.85
N PHE A 393 26.40 -34.19 -11.08
CA PHE A 393 26.38 -32.73 -11.04
C PHE A 393 27.46 -32.09 -11.93
N SER A 394 28.20 -32.88 -12.72
CA SER A 394 29.32 -32.39 -13.55
C SER A 394 28.92 -31.29 -14.52
N ALA A 395 27.71 -31.36 -15.10
CA ALA A 395 27.19 -30.34 -15.99
C ALA A 395 26.94 -29.01 -15.26
N LEU A 396 26.38 -29.07 -14.05
CA LEU A 396 26.19 -27.89 -13.20
C LEU A 396 27.55 -27.31 -12.79
N ASP A 397 28.48 -28.16 -12.35
CA ASP A 397 29.81 -27.74 -11.95
C ASP A 397 30.58 -27.06 -13.09
N ALA A 398 30.49 -27.60 -14.32
CA ALA A 398 31.10 -27.00 -15.50
C ALA A 398 30.50 -25.62 -15.87
N LEU A 399 29.19 -25.42 -15.67
CA LEU A 399 28.52 -24.15 -15.96
C LEU A 399 28.99 -23.02 -15.04
N TYR A 400 29.24 -23.33 -13.76
CA TYR A 400 29.63 -22.35 -12.75
C TYR A 400 31.13 -22.38 -12.43
N GLU A 401 31.93 -23.15 -13.17
CA GLU A 401 33.37 -23.30 -12.96
C GLU A 401 34.10 -21.94 -13.06
N GLY A 402 34.85 -21.61 -12.00
CA GLY A 402 35.62 -20.37 -11.90
C GLY A 402 34.78 -19.10 -11.70
N THR A 403 33.46 -19.22 -11.52
CA THR A 403 32.58 -18.08 -11.18
C THR A 403 32.54 -17.85 -9.67
N LYS A 404 32.11 -16.65 -9.28
CA LYS A 404 31.83 -16.27 -7.88
C LYS A 404 30.44 -15.65 -7.79
N ALA A 405 29.80 -15.79 -6.63
CA ALA A 405 28.57 -15.10 -6.32
C ALA A 405 28.84 -13.61 -6.03
N TYR A 406 28.14 -12.74 -6.75
CA TYR A 406 28.11 -11.30 -6.52
C TYR A 406 26.67 -10.88 -6.20
N TYR A 407 26.52 -9.91 -5.31
CA TYR A 407 25.21 -9.50 -4.78
C TYR A 407 24.94 -8.04 -5.12
N GLY A 408 23.74 -7.71 -5.59
CA GLY A 408 23.45 -6.33 -5.99
C GLY A 408 21.98 -5.98 -6.07
N ASP A 409 21.72 -4.72 -6.35
CA ASP A 409 20.37 -4.16 -6.46
C ASP A 409 20.10 -3.76 -7.92
N LEU A 410 18.99 -4.19 -8.51
CA LEU A 410 18.69 -3.93 -9.93
C LEU A 410 17.82 -2.69 -10.14
N HIS A 411 17.57 -1.88 -9.10
CA HIS A 411 16.77 -0.67 -9.21
C HIS A 411 17.16 0.36 -8.16
N VAL A 412 18.00 1.33 -8.53
CA VAL A 412 18.38 2.44 -7.64
C VAL A 412 18.41 3.79 -8.35
N HIS A 413 18.17 4.86 -7.58
CA HIS A 413 18.24 6.25 -8.00
C HIS A 413 19.34 7.00 -7.26
N THR A 414 20.14 7.75 -7.98
CA THR A 414 21.32 8.48 -7.48
C THR A 414 21.16 9.98 -7.66
N ASP A 415 21.84 10.76 -6.82
CA ASP A 415 22.05 12.17 -7.12
C ASP A 415 23.26 12.28 -8.07
N CYS A 416 22.97 12.17 -9.37
CA CYS A 416 23.91 12.50 -10.43
C CYS A 416 23.70 13.93 -10.97
N GLY A 417 22.85 14.74 -10.33
CA GLY A 417 22.26 15.96 -10.88
C GLY A 417 21.22 15.66 -11.97
N GLY A 418 20.53 16.69 -12.46
CA GLY A 418 19.56 16.56 -13.57
C GLY A 418 18.12 16.35 -13.11
N THR A 419 17.44 15.35 -13.68
CA THR A 419 15.98 15.14 -13.59
C THR A 419 15.55 13.97 -12.71
N SER A 420 16.51 13.20 -12.18
CA SER A 420 16.29 12.17 -11.17
C SER A 420 16.00 12.77 -9.80
N ASP A 421 15.47 11.96 -8.90
CA ASP A 421 15.05 12.30 -7.55
C ASP A 421 15.78 11.49 -6.47
N GLY A 422 16.83 10.75 -6.84
CA GLY A 422 17.81 10.21 -5.90
C GLY A 422 18.54 11.31 -5.13
N SER A 423 18.79 11.09 -3.84
CA SER A 423 19.38 12.09 -2.95
C SER A 423 20.82 11.80 -2.52
N LEU A 424 21.37 10.62 -2.83
CA LEU A 424 22.73 10.23 -2.45
C LEU A 424 23.69 10.45 -3.64
N PRO A 425 24.75 11.28 -3.49
CA PRO A 425 25.69 11.56 -4.56
C PRO A 425 26.37 10.31 -5.10
N MET A 426 26.46 10.16 -6.42
CA MET A 426 27.06 8.98 -7.09
C MET A 426 28.46 8.63 -6.56
N SER A 427 29.27 9.63 -6.21
CA SER A 427 30.61 9.45 -5.65
C SER A 427 30.63 8.73 -4.29
N GLU A 428 29.53 8.77 -3.53
CA GLU A 428 29.42 8.12 -2.22
C GLU A 428 28.90 6.67 -2.32
N TRP A 429 28.31 6.29 -3.45
CA TRP A 429 27.67 4.98 -3.64
C TRP A 429 28.61 3.79 -3.42
N PRO A 430 29.83 3.73 -3.99
CA PRO A 430 30.71 2.57 -3.81
C PRO A 430 31.00 2.26 -2.33
N ALA A 431 31.27 3.28 -1.53
CA ALA A 431 31.51 3.13 -0.10
C ALA A 431 30.26 2.63 0.65
N LYS A 432 29.08 3.17 0.31
CA LYS A 432 27.80 2.74 0.90
C LYS A 432 27.38 1.34 0.49
N MET A 433 27.70 0.93 -0.74
CA MET A 433 27.54 -0.45 -1.18
C MET A 433 28.46 -1.39 -0.41
N ASP A 434 29.72 -1.02 -0.17
CA ASP A 434 30.65 -1.83 0.63
C ASP A 434 30.16 -2.00 2.08
N GLU A 435 29.60 -0.94 2.70
CA GLU A 435 28.94 -1.02 4.03
C GLU A 435 27.79 -2.04 4.04
N LYS A 436 27.06 -2.14 2.93
CA LYS A 436 25.98 -3.11 2.71
C LYS A 436 26.45 -4.43 2.12
N LYS A 437 27.74 -4.62 1.85
CA LYS A 437 28.27 -5.81 1.15
C LYS A 437 27.59 -6.06 -0.21
N LEU A 438 27.26 -5.00 -0.94
CA LEU A 438 26.78 -5.08 -2.31
C LEU A 438 27.95 -4.90 -3.28
N ASP A 439 27.99 -5.75 -4.29
CA ASP A 439 28.98 -5.78 -5.34
C ASP A 439 28.61 -4.94 -6.55
N PHE A 440 27.31 -4.83 -6.85
CA PHE A 440 26.81 -4.10 -8.01
C PHE A 440 25.48 -3.40 -7.76
N ALA A 441 25.15 -2.43 -8.60
CA ALA A 441 23.85 -1.79 -8.63
C ALA A 441 23.47 -1.38 -10.07
N ALA A 442 22.20 -1.51 -10.45
CA ALA A 442 21.68 -0.91 -11.67
C ALA A 442 21.16 0.50 -11.37
N VAL A 443 21.92 1.49 -11.80
CA VAL A 443 21.55 2.91 -11.66
C VAL A 443 20.58 3.25 -12.78
N VAL A 444 19.33 3.55 -12.41
CA VAL A 444 18.21 3.74 -13.35
C VAL A 444 17.53 5.08 -13.19
N ASP A 445 18.34 6.13 -13.04
CA ASP A 445 17.88 7.49 -12.84
C ASP A 445 16.82 7.96 -13.86
N HIS A 446 15.83 8.70 -13.36
CA HIS A 446 14.70 9.16 -14.17
C HIS A 446 15.11 10.20 -15.22
N ARG A 447 14.65 9.99 -16.48
CA ARG A 447 14.63 11.00 -17.56
C ARG A 447 15.98 11.56 -17.98
N GLN A 448 17.07 10.82 -17.79
CA GLN A 448 18.40 11.29 -18.16
C GLN A 448 19.37 10.14 -18.48
N MET A 449 20.50 10.52 -19.08
CA MET A 449 21.64 9.63 -19.33
C MET A 449 22.92 10.07 -18.62
N ARG A 450 22.85 11.17 -17.87
CA ARG A 450 23.99 11.89 -17.30
C ARG A 450 24.92 10.99 -16.47
N GLY A 451 24.35 10.17 -15.59
CA GLY A 451 25.10 9.33 -14.66
C GLY A 451 26.21 8.50 -15.33
N PHE A 452 25.95 7.95 -16.52
CA PHE A 452 26.89 7.05 -17.22
C PHE A 452 28.09 7.77 -17.85
N PHE A 453 28.09 9.10 -17.87
CA PHE A 453 29.16 9.93 -18.45
C PHE A 453 29.93 10.72 -17.39
N LEU A 454 29.55 10.58 -16.12
CA LEU A 454 30.27 11.16 -15.00
C LEU A 454 31.58 10.41 -14.75
N LEU A 455 32.59 11.12 -14.26
CA LEU A 455 33.89 10.53 -13.91
C LEU A 455 33.77 9.59 -12.70
N GLU A 456 32.71 9.80 -11.91
CA GLU A 456 32.30 9.03 -10.74
C GLU A 456 31.67 7.67 -11.11
N TRP A 457 31.38 7.42 -12.39
CA TRP A 457 30.81 6.16 -12.83
C TRP A 457 31.81 5.00 -12.64
N ASP A 458 31.44 4.03 -11.80
CA ASP A 458 32.24 2.85 -11.51
C ASP A 458 31.85 1.68 -12.44
N GLU A 459 32.62 1.48 -13.50
CA GLU A 459 32.44 0.38 -14.47
C GLU A 459 32.60 -1.02 -13.84
N GLU A 460 33.23 -1.14 -12.66
CA GLU A 460 33.32 -2.42 -11.95
C GLU A 460 32.01 -2.79 -11.24
N ARG A 461 31.14 -1.80 -10.96
CA ARG A 461 29.98 -1.96 -10.06
C ARG A 461 28.64 -1.61 -10.69
N PHE A 462 28.58 -0.64 -11.61
CA PHE A 462 27.30 -0.12 -12.06
C PHE A 462 26.82 -0.71 -13.38
N ILE A 463 25.54 -1.04 -13.43
CA ILE A 463 24.81 -1.40 -14.65
C ILE A 463 24.10 -0.14 -15.15
N ILE A 464 24.28 0.16 -16.44
CA ILE A 464 23.76 1.34 -17.11
C ILE A 464 22.26 1.18 -17.37
N GLY A 465 21.44 2.13 -16.96
CA GLY A 465 20.04 2.19 -17.37
C GLY A 465 19.27 3.43 -16.93
N THR A 466 17.99 3.50 -17.28
CA THR A 466 17.08 4.59 -16.89
C THR A 466 15.69 4.03 -16.63
N GLU A 467 14.95 4.63 -15.71
CA GLU A 467 13.54 4.35 -15.46
C GLU A 467 12.65 5.47 -16.02
N PRO A 468 12.02 5.29 -17.20
CA PRO A 468 10.94 6.17 -17.60
C PRO A 468 9.58 5.73 -17.08
N GLY A 469 8.68 6.71 -16.97
CA GLY A 469 7.24 6.50 -16.84
C GLY A 469 6.53 6.66 -18.18
N THR A 470 5.37 6.04 -18.31
CA THR A 470 4.43 6.21 -19.43
C THR A 470 2.98 5.97 -19.00
N ALA A 471 2.04 6.21 -19.91
CA ALA A 471 0.67 5.74 -19.82
C ALA A 471 0.30 4.96 -21.09
N ILE A 472 -0.29 3.77 -20.93
CA ILE A 472 -0.72 2.91 -22.04
C ILE A 472 -2.15 3.25 -22.44
N LEU A 473 -2.33 3.89 -23.59
CA LEU A 473 -3.57 4.58 -23.98
C LEU A 473 -4.76 3.68 -24.28
N ASP A 474 -4.54 2.43 -24.68
CA ASP A 474 -5.53 1.50 -25.22
C ASP A 474 -5.91 0.35 -24.25
N LEU A 475 -5.50 0.43 -22.98
CA LEU A 475 -5.93 -0.51 -21.95
C LEU A 475 -7.34 -0.17 -21.43
N ASN A 476 -8.34 -0.85 -21.96
CA ASN A 476 -9.76 -0.66 -21.59
C ASN A 476 -10.17 -1.37 -20.29
N ALA A 477 -9.43 -2.42 -19.89
CA ALA A 477 -9.73 -3.22 -18.70
C ALA A 477 -9.21 -2.60 -17.39
N CYS A 478 -8.41 -1.53 -17.47
CA CYS A 478 -7.90 -0.85 -16.29
C CYS A 478 -9.02 -0.15 -15.53
N ARG A 479 -9.10 -0.41 -14.22
CA ARG A 479 -10.01 0.31 -13.33
C ARG A 479 -9.60 1.80 -13.30
N HIS A 480 -10.56 2.71 -13.38
CA HIS A 480 -10.38 4.16 -13.13
C HIS A 480 -9.33 4.90 -13.97
N ASN A 481 -9.04 4.48 -15.22
CA ASN A 481 -8.03 5.10 -16.10
C ASN A 481 -6.59 5.12 -15.52
N HIS A 482 -6.28 4.30 -14.51
CA HIS A 482 -4.92 4.10 -14.00
C HIS A 482 -4.12 3.22 -14.96
N ARG A 483 -3.64 3.85 -16.04
CA ARG A 483 -2.91 3.21 -17.15
C ARG A 483 -1.40 3.47 -17.08
N SER A 484 -0.89 3.93 -15.93
CA SER A 484 0.50 4.32 -15.80
C SER A 484 1.40 3.12 -15.61
N VAL A 485 2.56 3.14 -16.25
CA VAL A 485 3.57 2.10 -16.20
C VAL A 485 4.92 2.78 -16.07
N HIS A 486 5.77 2.29 -15.17
CA HIS A 486 7.21 2.54 -15.25
C HIS A 486 7.89 1.35 -15.93
N TYR A 487 9.07 1.60 -16.50
CA TYR A 487 9.90 0.59 -17.13
C TYR A 487 11.37 0.96 -17.00
N ASN A 488 12.25 -0.01 -16.74
CA ASN A 488 13.69 0.20 -16.78
C ASN A 488 14.22 -0.26 -18.13
N MET A 489 15.03 0.57 -18.76
CA MET A 489 15.82 0.19 -19.93
C MET A 489 17.28 0.12 -19.50
N LEU A 490 17.86 -1.09 -19.53
CA LEU A 490 19.28 -1.31 -19.22
C LEU A 490 20.05 -1.58 -20.49
N PHE A 491 21.32 -1.16 -20.55
CA PHE A 491 22.12 -1.23 -21.77
C PHE A 491 23.53 -1.80 -21.54
N PRO A 492 24.08 -2.55 -22.53
CA PRO A 492 25.45 -3.02 -22.48
C PRO A 492 26.48 -1.91 -22.73
N HIS A 493 26.05 -0.75 -23.22
CA HIS A 493 26.90 0.38 -23.58
C HIS A 493 26.20 1.70 -23.30
N LYS A 494 26.94 2.72 -22.85
CA LYS A 494 26.44 4.06 -22.49
C LYS A 494 25.70 4.83 -23.60
N TYR A 495 25.83 4.38 -24.85
CA TYR A 495 25.11 4.97 -26.01
C TYR A 495 23.82 4.23 -26.39
N GLY A 496 23.47 3.14 -25.69
CA GLY A 496 22.24 2.38 -25.99
C GLY A 496 20.99 3.23 -25.84
N LEU A 497 20.92 4.04 -24.77
CA LEU A 497 19.80 4.96 -24.56
C LEU A 497 19.71 6.03 -25.68
N ALA A 498 20.83 6.59 -26.13
CA ALA A 498 20.83 7.54 -27.24
C ALA A 498 20.26 6.94 -28.53
N MET A 499 20.55 5.65 -28.81
CA MET A 499 19.97 4.94 -29.96
C MET A 499 18.45 4.82 -29.84
N VAL A 500 17.93 4.53 -28.63
CA VAL A 500 16.48 4.49 -28.38
C VAL A 500 15.86 5.86 -28.59
N LEU A 501 16.41 6.90 -27.97
CA LEU A 501 15.89 8.26 -28.05
C LEU A 501 15.89 8.81 -29.49
N ALA A 502 16.85 8.38 -30.32
CA ALA A 502 16.88 8.74 -31.74
C ALA A 502 15.80 8.01 -32.59
N ASN A 503 15.39 6.80 -32.20
CA ASN A 503 14.39 6.00 -32.93
C ASN A 503 12.95 6.20 -32.42
N PHE A 504 12.80 6.76 -31.21
CA PHE A 504 11.52 7.05 -30.56
C PHE A 504 11.43 8.55 -30.26
N PRO A 505 11.10 9.40 -31.25
CA PRO A 505 11.04 10.85 -31.08
C PRO A 505 9.99 11.31 -30.06
N GLU A 506 9.06 10.45 -29.65
CA GLU A 506 8.06 10.70 -28.61
C GLU A 506 8.68 11.08 -27.26
N PHE A 507 9.95 10.69 -27.00
CA PHE A 507 10.68 11.09 -25.81
C PHE A 507 11.12 12.57 -25.80
N GLU A 508 11.07 13.27 -26.93
CA GLU A 508 11.48 14.67 -27.06
C GLU A 508 12.84 15.00 -26.39
N PHE A 509 13.86 14.18 -26.66
CA PHE A 509 15.17 14.36 -26.04
C PHE A 509 15.79 15.72 -26.38
N ARG A 510 16.38 16.38 -25.37
CA ARG A 510 17.08 17.67 -25.50
C ARG A 510 18.37 17.65 -24.70
N GLY A 511 19.42 18.28 -25.22
CA GLY A 511 20.73 18.38 -24.57
C GLY A 511 21.76 17.43 -25.16
N ASP A 512 22.87 17.25 -24.44
CA ASP A 512 24.00 16.37 -24.77
C ASP A 512 24.14 15.25 -23.72
N GLU A 513 25.26 14.52 -23.70
CA GLU A 513 25.47 13.41 -22.75
C GLU A 513 25.40 13.82 -21.27
N LEU A 514 25.72 15.07 -20.94
CA LEU A 514 25.78 15.55 -19.55
C LEU A 514 24.56 16.40 -19.15
N THR A 515 23.89 17.02 -20.11
CA THR A 515 22.73 17.90 -19.88
C THR A 515 21.43 17.30 -20.38
N GLY A 516 21.53 16.16 -21.07
CA GLY A 516 20.46 15.47 -21.77
C GLY A 516 19.31 15.05 -20.86
N SER A 517 18.10 15.44 -21.23
CA SER A 517 16.87 14.98 -20.60
C SER A 517 15.76 14.71 -21.62
N PHE A 518 14.78 13.91 -21.22
CA PHE A 518 13.63 13.54 -22.05
C PHE A 518 12.33 13.55 -21.25
N ILE A 519 11.19 13.62 -21.94
CA ILE A 519 9.85 13.58 -21.31
C ILE A 519 9.36 12.14 -21.14
N TYR A 520 8.29 11.96 -20.39
CA TYR A 520 7.55 10.70 -20.35
C TYR A 520 6.50 10.67 -21.46
N PRO A 521 6.75 9.93 -22.57
CA PRO A 521 5.78 9.78 -23.64
C PRO A 521 4.57 8.99 -23.17
N LYS A 522 3.49 9.07 -23.94
CA LYS A 522 2.35 8.15 -23.86
C LYS A 522 2.45 7.17 -25.02
N PHE A 523 2.11 5.91 -24.78
CA PHE A 523 2.17 4.86 -25.81
C PHE A 523 0.85 4.12 -25.93
N THR A 524 0.57 3.56 -27.11
CA THR A 524 -0.34 2.42 -27.21
C THR A 524 0.42 1.16 -26.79
N LYS A 525 -0.30 0.08 -26.47
CA LYS A 525 0.33 -1.20 -26.12
C LYS A 525 1.23 -1.68 -27.26
N GLU A 526 0.75 -1.61 -28.50
CA GLU A 526 1.53 -1.97 -29.70
C GLU A 526 2.84 -1.18 -29.81
N ARG A 527 2.79 0.16 -29.67
CA ARG A 527 3.99 0.99 -29.75
C ARG A 527 4.97 0.73 -28.61
N PHE A 528 4.46 0.38 -27.43
CA PHE A 528 5.28 -0.02 -26.29
C PHE A 528 5.96 -1.39 -26.48
N PHE A 529 5.29 -2.33 -27.16
CA PHE A 529 5.90 -3.57 -27.64
C PHE A 529 7.03 -3.32 -28.66
N GLU A 530 6.84 -2.38 -29.58
CA GLU A 530 7.88 -1.97 -30.54
C GLU A 530 9.10 -1.39 -29.82
N LEU A 531 8.89 -0.55 -28.80
CA LEU A 531 9.95 -0.03 -27.94
C LEU A 531 10.71 -1.17 -27.25
N THR A 532 9.99 -2.09 -26.61
CA THR A 532 10.58 -3.25 -25.93
C THR A 532 11.41 -4.08 -26.90
N SER A 533 10.86 -4.39 -28.08
CA SER A 533 11.53 -5.16 -29.13
C SER A 533 12.77 -4.44 -29.65
N TYR A 534 12.71 -3.12 -29.82
CA TYR A 534 13.85 -2.32 -30.25
C TYR A 534 14.98 -2.33 -29.22
N VAL A 535 14.67 -2.08 -27.93
CA VAL A 535 15.64 -2.13 -26.82
C VAL A 535 16.34 -3.49 -26.80
N GLN A 536 15.60 -4.58 -26.91
CA GLN A 536 16.16 -5.93 -26.96
C GLN A 536 17.00 -6.18 -28.23
N SER A 537 16.58 -5.65 -29.38
CA SER A 537 17.31 -5.82 -30.66
C SER A 537 18.69 -5.19 -30.66
N ILE A 538 18.88 -4.07 -29.94
CA ILE A 538 20.19 -3.44 -29.73
C ILE A 538 20.94 -4.03 -28.54
N GLY A 539 20.40 -5.10 -27.96
CA GLY A 539 21.01 -5.86 -26.89
C GLY A 539 20.77 -5.35 -25.48
N GLY A 540 19.83 -4.43 -25.30
CA GLY A 540 19.36 -3.95 -24.00
C GLY A 540 18.39 -4.91 -23.31
N ILE A 541 17.97 -4.54 -22.09
CA ILE A 541 17.00 -5.27 -21.27
C ILE A 541 15.84 -4.34 -20.94
N MET A 542 14.62 -4.87 -21.01
CA MET A 542 13.40 -4.20 -20.57
C MET A 542 12.92 -4.83 -19.25
N VAL A 543 12.73 -4.00 -18.23
CA VAL A 543 12.15 -4.39 -16.95
C VAL A 543 10.86 -3.62 -16.75
N HIS A 544 9.82 -4.26 -16.26
CA HIS A 544 8.65 -3.62 -15.69
C HIS A 544 8.82 -3.58 -14.16
N PRO A 545 9.37 -2.49 -13.59
CA PRO A 545 9.46 -2.29 -12.16
C PRO A 545 8.05 -2.03 -11.59
N HIS A 546 7.88 -2.46 -10.34
CA HIS A 546 6.68 -2.28 -9.50
C HIS A 546 5.33 -2.29 -10.24
N PRO A 547 5.05 -3.27 -11.12
CA PRO A 547 3.94 -3.22 -12.08
C PRO A 547 2.57 -3.02 -11.43
N LYS A 548 2.30 -3.72 -10.32
CA LYS A 548 1.01 -3.66 -9.63
C LYS A 548 0.83 -2.42 -8.75
N THR A 549 1.84 -1.55 -8.67
CA THR A 549 1.77 -0.27 -7.95
C THR A 549 1.18 0.84 -8.83
N LEU A 550 1.47 0.85 -10.14
CA LEU A 550 1.09 1.95 -11.05
C LEU A 550 -0.01 1.59 -12.04
N LEU A 551 -0.07 0.33 -12.48
CA LEU A 551 -1.08 -0.16 -13.40
C LEU A 551 -2.12 -1.00 -12.63
N SER A 552 -3.39 -0.60 -12.70
CA SER A 552 -4.49 -1.28 -12.02
C SER A 552 -5.32 -2.10 -13.02
N SER A 553 -4.85 -3.31 -13.32
CA SER A 553 -5.57 -4.32 -14.12
C SER A 553 -5.52 -5.68 -13.43
N ASP A 554 -6.64 -6.40 -13.54
CA ASP A 554 -6.75 -7.79 -13.10
C ASP A 554 -6.31 -8.77 -14.19
N ASP A 555 -6.26 -8.35 -15.46
CA ASP A 555 -5.78 -9.17 -16.57
C ASP A 555 -4.23 -9.18 -16.59
N PRO A 556 -3.56 -10.34 -16.39
CA PRO A 556 -2.11 -10.44 -16.49
C PRO A 556 -1.56 -9.99 -17.84
N LEU A 557 -2.31 -10.19 -18.93
CA LEU A 557 -1.86 -9.84 -20.28
C LEU A 557 -1.74 -8.34 -20.50
N ASP A 558 -2.35 -7.50 -19.67
CA ASP A 558 -2.18 -6.04 -19.73
C ASP A 558 -0.78 -5.58 -19.32
N TYR A 559 -0.05 -6.42 -18.58
CA TYR A 559 1.33 -6.18 -18.15
C TYR A 559 2.37 -6.86 -19.06
N TYR A 560 1.89 -7.62 -20.06
CA TYR A 560 2.75 -8.34 -20.98
C TYR A 560 3.12 -7.44 -22.15
N PHE A 561 4.42 -7.10 -22.25
CA PHE A 561 4.98 -6.18 -23.25
C PHE A 561 6.08 -6.77 -24.13
N GLY A 562 6.28 -8.09 -24.06
CA GLY A 562 7.27 -8.79 -24.89
C GLY A 562 7.76 -10.06 -24.21
N GLU A 563 8.23 -11.01 -25.02
CA GLU A 563 9.00 -12.12 -24.50
C GLU A 563 10.29 -11.58 -23.88
N TYR A 564 10.80 -12.26 -22.86
CA TYR A 564 12.02 -11.93 -22.13
C TYR A 564 12.02 -10.55 -21.45
N THR A 565 10.85 -9.94 -21.28
CA THR A 565 10.69 -8.79 -20.39
C THR A 565 10.78 -9.26 -18.95
N PHE A 566 11.41 -8.44 -18.11
CA PHE A 566 11.59 -8.74 -16.69
C PHE A 566 10.44 -8.13 -15.90
N ILE A 567 9.90 -8.88 -14.95
CA ILE A 567 8.89 -8.44 -14.00
C ILE A 567 9.58 -8.29 -12.65
N GLU A 568 9.50 -7.11 -12.04
CA GLU A 568 10.08 -6.88 -10.72
C GLU A 568 9.24 -7.54 -9.63
N THR A 569 9.58 -8.80 -9.34
CA THR A 569 8.91 -9.65 -8.35
C THR A 569 9.24 -9.28 -6.91
N ILE A 570 10.38 -8.61 -6.68
CA ILE A 570 10.76 -8.06 -5.39
C ILE A 570 10.93 -6.55 -5.53
N TYR A 571 9.98 -5.79 -5.00
CA TYR A 571 9.97 -4.32 -4.99
C TYR A 571 10.14 -3.78 -3.57
N GLY A 572 11.20 -3.02 -3.35
CA GLY A 572 11.54 -2.42 -2.05
C GLY A 572 12.06 -3.46 -1.06
N ASN A 573 11.29 -4.52 -0.79
CA ASN A 573 11.66 -5.65 0.07
C ASN A 573 10.81 -6.88 -0.33
N TYR A 574 11.35 -8.09 -0.18
CA TYR A 574 10.67 -9.37 -0.43
C TYR A 574 9.37 -9.56 0.36
N SER A 575 9.21 -8.87 1.50
CA SER A 575 8.03 -8.99 2.37
C SER A 575 6.93 -7.96 2.12
N THR A 576 7.05 -7.09 1.09
CA THR A 576 6.04 -6.08 0.81
C THR A 576 4.83 -6.68 0.10
N HIS A 577 3.65 -6.07 0.31
CA HIS A 577 2.44 -6.45 -0.42
C HIS A 577 2.59 -6.26 -1.94
N ALA A 578 3.32 -5.23 -2.36
CA ALA A 578 3.66 -5.01 -3.77
C ALA A 578 4.48 -6.18 -4.35
N SER A 579 5.50 -6.66 -3.64
CA SER A 579 6.27 -7.85 -4.04
C SER A 579 5.38 -9.09 -4.20
N PHE A 580 4.43 -9.31 -3.30
CA PHE A 580 3.48 -10.42 -3.44
C PHE A 580 2.63 -10.30 -4.71
N ARG A 581 2.05 -9.13 -4.98
CA ARG A 581 1.22 -8.91 -6.17
C ARG A 581 2.02 -8.98 -7.47
N ASN A 582 3.24 -8.44 -7.49
CA ASN A 582 4.11 -8.50 -8.66
C ASN A 582 4.58 -9.94 -8.93
N TYR A 583 4.86 -10.70 -7.88
CA TYR A 583 5.15 -12.12 -8.02
C TYR A 583 3.94 -12.89 -8.57
N ASP A 584 2.74 -12.68 -8.02
CA ASP A 584 1.52 -13.36 -8.51
C ASP A 584 1.25 -13.05 -9.99
N LEU A 585 1.50 -11.81 -10.42
CA LEU A 585 1.50 -11.44 -11.83
C LEU A 585 2.51 -12.26 -12.65
N TRP A 586 3.75 -12.34 -12.19
CA TRP A 586 4.79 -13.12 -12.87
C TRP A 586 4.42 -14.60 -12.99
N VAL A 587 3.87 -15.21 -11.91
CA VAL A 587 3.34 -16.59 -11.96
C VAL A 587 2.22 -16.72 -12.99
N ALA A 588 1.27 -15.78 -13.00
CA ALA A 588 0.15 -15.82 -13.93
C ALA A 588 0.61 -15.72 -15.39
N LEU A 589 1.60 -14.88 -15.68
CA LEU A 589 2.22 -14.77 -17.02
C LEU A 589 2.90 -16.07 -17.45
N LEU A 590 3.65 -16.71 -16.56
CA LEU A 590 4.27 -18.02 -16.83
C LEU A 590 3.20 -19.10 -17.08
N ALA A 591 2.11 -19.10 -16.30
CA ALA A 591 1.00 -20.04 -16.49
C ALA A 591 0.27 -19.84 -17.83
N LEU A 592 0.30 -18.62 -18.37
CA LEU A 592 -0.19 -18.28 -19.72
C LEU A 592 0.82 -18.60 -20.83
N GLY A 593 1.94 -19.24 -20.50
CA GLY A 593 2.99 -19.63 -21.44
C GLY A 593 3.88 -18.47 -21.88
N LYS A 594 3.85 -17.32 -21.19
CA LYS A 594 4.75 -16.19 -21.49
C LYS A 594 6.12 -16.47 -20.92
N ARG A 595 7.18 -16.13 -21.65
CA ARG A 595 8.57 -16.31 -21.23
C ARG A 595 9.07 -15.00 -20.66
N VAL A 596 8.73 -14.73 -19.41
CA VAL A 596 9.13 -13.52 -18.69
C VAL A 596 10.10 -13.85 -17.55
N TYR A 597 11.07 -12.98 -17.32
CA TYR A 597 12.04 -13.13 -16.23
C TYR A 597 11.56 -12.46 -14.96
N ALA A 598 12.05 -12.93 -13.81
CA ALA A 598 11.95 -12.21 -12.55
C ALA A 598 13.14 -11.23 -12.43
N SER A 599 12.89 -10.04 -11.89
CA SER A 599 13.90 -9.12 -11.35
C SER A 599 13.55 -8.71 -9.92
N GLY A 600 14.48 -8.03 -9.23
CA GLY A 600 14.23 -7.43 -7.92
C GLY A 600 15.11 -6.21 -7.69
N GLY A 601 14.52 -5.18 -7.10
CA GLY A 601 15.20 -3.92 -6.83
C GLY A 601 14.54 -3.13 -5.70
N SER A 602 15.33 -2.28 -5.03
CA SER A 602 14.85 -1.58 -3.84
C SER A 602 14.15 -0.27 -4.14
N ASP A 603 14.35 0.28 -5.34
CA ASP A 603 13.84 1.59 -5.74
C ASP A 603 14.25 2.68 -4.73
N THR A 604 15.50 2.59 -4.23
CA THR A 604 16.00 3.55 -3.26
C THR A 604 16.24 4.91 -3.90
N HIS A 605 15.66 5.93 -3.29
CA HIS A 605 15.86 7.35 -3.62
C HIS A 605 16.81 8.07 -2.63
N GLY A 606 17.43 7.32 -1.71
CA GLY A 606 18.27 7.88 -0.65
C GLY A 606 19.44 6.97 -0.33
N ALA A 607 19.55 6.52 0.92
CA ALA A 607 20.63 5.63 1.33
C ALA A 607 20.54 4.26 0.63
N VAL A 608 21.71 3.70 0.28
CA VAL A 608 21.84 2.35 -0.30
C VAL A 608 21.13 1.32 0.57
N SER A 609 20.29 0.50 -0.06
CA SER A 609 19.55 -0.58 0.59
C SER A 609 20.01 -1.96 0.09
N ASN A 610 19.89 -2.96 0.96
CA ASN A 610 20.09 -4.37 0.65
C ASN A 610 18.82 -5.20 0.92
N SER A 611 17.66 -4.56 0.82
CA SER A 611 16.35 -5.17 1.07
C SER A 611 15.81 -5.96 -0.12
N ALA A 612 16.32 -5.71 -1.33
CA ALA A 612 15.90 -6.36 -2.58
C ALA A 612 17.12 -6.77 -3.41
N VAL A 613 17.87 -7.75 -2.91
CA VAL A 613 19.14 -8.22 -3.50
C VAL A 613 18.89 -9.23 -4.62
N SER A 614 19.76 -9.22 -5.63
CA SER A 614 19.92 -10.27 -6.64
C SER A 614 21.32 -10.88 -6.58
N THR A 615 21.45 -12.18 -6.91
CA THR A 615 22.71 -12.93 -6.90
C THR A 615 23.11 -13.37 -8.29
N PHE A 616 24.28 -12.91 -8.74
CA PHE A 616 24.84 -13.18 -10.07
C PHE A 616 26.12 -14.02 -9.95
N TYR A 617 26.34 -14.89 -10.93
CA TYR A 617 27.53 -15.74 -11.00
C TYR A 617 28.42 -15.34 -12.17
N THR A 618 29.55 -14.71 -11.90
CA THR A 618 30.48 -14.23 -12.95
C THR A 618 31.93 -14.51 -12.58
N LYS A 619 32.83 -14.52 -13.59
CA LYS A 619 34.29 -14.64 -13.37
C LYS A 619 34.92 -13.30 -12.99
N GLU A 620 34.32 -12.21 -13.47
CA GLU A 620 34.81 -10.84 -13.33
C GLU A 620 33.77 -9.99 -12.57
N LYS A 621 34.25 -9.08 -11.72
CA LYS A 621 33.44 -8.06 -11.05
C LYS A 621 33.39 -6.84 -11.97
N SER A 622 32.39 -6.79 -12.85
CA SER A 622 32.19 -5.66 -13.76
C SER A 622 30.73 -5.47 -14.13
N GLY A 623 30.32 -4.21 -14.34
CA GLY A 623 28.97 -3.86 -14.78
C GLY A 623 28.56 -4.59 -16.06
N SER A 624 29.49 -4.78 -17.00
CA SER A 624 29.26 -5.52 -18.25
C SER A 624 29.07 -7.03 -18.02
N ALA A 625 29.83 -7.65 -17.11
CA ALA A 625 29.65 -9.05 -16.75
C ALA A 625 28.31 -9.26 -16.05
N PHE A 626 27.92 -8.34 -15.16
CA PHE A 626 26.62 -8.40 -14.49
C PHE A 626 25.47 -8.23 -15.48
N PHE A 627 25.53 -7.20 -16.33
CA PHE A 627 24.55 -7.01 -17.41
C PHE A 627 24.40 -8.26 -18.28
N SER A 628 25.52 -8.89 -18.67
CA SER A 628 25.52 -10.10 -19.49
C SER A 628 24.82 -11.27 -18.79
N GLN A 629 24.98 -11.42 -17.47
CA GLN A 629 24.27 -12.43 -16.71
C GLN A 629 22.80 -12.11 -16.48
N MET A 630 22.45 -10.84 -16.29
CA MET A 630 21.04 -10.46 -16.26
C MET A 630 20.38 -10.80 -17.59
N ARG A 631 21.01 -10.43 -18.71
CA ARG A 631 20.49 -10.67 -20.06
C ARG A 631 20.28 -12.14 -20.39
N SER A 632 21.12 -13.04 -19.88
CA SER A 632 20.98 -14.48 -20.09
C SER A 632 19.82 -15.10 -19.30
N GLY A 633 19.31 -14.40 -18.28
CA GLY A 633 18.36 -14.95 -17.31
C GLY A 633 19.00 -15.89 -16.27
N ASN A 634 20.31 -16.15 -16.35
CA ASN A 634 21.02 -17.06 -15.44
C ASN A 634 21.46 -16.37 -14.15
N PHE A 635 20.48 -15.97 -13.35
CA PHE A 635 20.69 -15.37 -12.03
C PHE A 635 19.50 -15.62 -11.11
N THR A 636 19.68 -15.27 -9.84
CA THR A 636 18.64 -15.39 -8.81
C THR A 636 18.20 -14.01 -8.35
N VAL A 637 16.89 -13.82 -8.21
CA VAL A 637 16.32 -12.68 -7.50
C VAL A 637 16.16 -13.10 -6.04
N GLY A 638 16.95 -12.52 -5.14
CA GLY A 638 16.89 -12.78 -3.71
C GLY A 638 18.24 -13.04 -3.06
N ALA A 639 18.21 -13.35 -1.76
CA ALA A 639 19.36 -13.47 -0.89
C ALA A 639 20.00 -14.87 -0.88
N VAL A 640 19.41 -15.85 -1.56
CA VAL A 640 19.93 -17.22 -1.66
C VAL A 640 20.22 -17.51 -3.12
N GLY A 641 21.48 -17.73 -3.46
CA GLY A 641 21.90 -18.08 -4.81
C GLY A 641 21.41 -19.47 -5.19
N ILE A 642 20.71 -19.55 -6.32
CA ILE A 642 20.24 -20.79 -6.92
C ILE A 642 21.10 -21.06 -8.17
N LYS A 643 21.80 -22.18 -8.18
CA LYS A 643 22.44 -22.74 -9.38
C LYS A 643 21.55 -23.85 -9.90
N MET A 644 20.99 -23.71 -11.10
CA MET A 644 20.09 -24.71 -11.66
C MET A 644 20.32 -24.86 -13.17
N CYS A 645 20.32 -26.10 -13.63
CA CYS A 645 20.32 -26.42 -15.05
C CYS A 645 19.50 -27.67 -15.35
N ILE A 646 19.06 -27.80 -16.60
CA ILE A 646 18.55 -29.05 -17.16
C ILE A 646 19.59 -29.58 -18.15
N ASP A 647 20.15 -30.75 -17.88
CA ASP A 647 21.40 -31.24 -18.48
C ASP A 647 22.50 -30.16 -18.39
N ARG A 648 22.78 -29.48 -19.51
CA ARG A 648 23.78 -28.39 -19.64
C ARG A 648 23.17 -27.00 -19.84
N TYR A 649 21.85 -26.87 -19.79
CA TYR A 649 21.13 -25.64 -20.10
C TYR A 649 20.79 -24.91 -18.79
N PRO A 650 21.44 -23.78 -18.47
CA PRO A 650 21.22 -23.06 -17.22
C PRO A 650 19.86 -22.37 -17.17
N MET A 651 19.49 -21.83 -15.99
CA MET A 651 18.39 -20.88 -15.83
C MET A 651 18.37 -19.83 -16.95
N GLY A 652 17.16 -19.53 -17.43
CA GLY A 652 16.90 -18.63 -18.57
C GLY A 652 17.08 -19.25 -19.95
N SER A 653 17.52 -20.51 -20.04
CA SER A 653 17.60 -21.21 -21.32
C SER A 653 16.25 -21.75 -21.78
N GLU A 654 16.18 -22.03 -23.08
CA GLU A 654 15.13 -22.81 -23.73
C GLU A 654 15.71 -24.10 -24.25
N VAL A 655 15.02 -25.21 -24.01
CA VAL A 655 15.51 -26.53 -24.40
C VAL A 655 14.37 -27.44 -24.84
N ALA A 656 14.52 -28.10 -25.97
CA ALA A 656 13.55 -29.10 -26.43
C ALA A 656 13.51 -30.30 -25.48
N TYR A 657 12.31 -30.73 -25.10
CA TYR A 657 12.14 -31.89 -24.23
C TYR A 657 12.63 -33.19 -24.89
N ARG A 658 13.38 -33.99 -24.11
CA ARG A 658 13.77 -35.35 -24.44
C ARG A 658 13.58 -36.26 -23.23
N GLU A 659 13.19 -37.50 -23.46
CA GLU A 659 13.14 -38.49 -22.39
C GLU A 659 14.54 -38.72 -21.80
N GLY A 660 14.60 -38.80 -20.46
CA GLY A 660 15.86 -39.02 -19.74
C GLY A 660 16.65 -37.76 -19.38
N MET A 661 16.12 -36.57 -19.66
CA MET A 661 16.75 -35.31 -19.19
C MET A 661 16.69 -35.19 -17.66
N GLU A 662 17.70 -34.52 -17.09
CA GLU A 662 17.86 -34.36 -15.65
C GLU A 662 17.96 -32.88 -15.28
N LEU A 663 17.19 -32.46 -14.28
CA LEU A 663 17.34 -31.15 -13.65
C LEU A 663 18.28 -31.32 -12.47
N THR A 664 19.36 -30.54 -12.41
CA THR A 664 20.25 -30.47 -11.25
C THR A 664 20.23 -29.07 -10.65
N LEU A 665 20.21 -29.00 -9.33
CA LEU A 665 20.15 -27.74 -8.59
C LEU A 665 21.04 -27.80 -7.34
N ARG A 666 21.75 -26.70 -7.07
CA ARG A 666 22.54 -26.48 -5.85
C ARG A 666 22.22 -25.12 -5.22
N LEU A 667 22.11 -25.11 -3.89
CA LEU A 667 22.00 -23.93 -3.03
C LEU A 667 23.22 -23.89 -2.10
N ASP A 668 24.22 -23.08 -2.42
CA ASP A 668 25.49 -23.01 -1.69
C ASP A 668 26.00 -21.58 -1.41
N ASP A 669 25.39 -20.55 -2.00
CA ASP A 669 25.80 -19.14 -1.82
C ASP A 669 24.68 -18.31 -1.17
N PHE A 670 24.87 -17.93 0.09
CA PHE A 670 23.92 -17.10 0.83
C PHE A 670 24.47 -15.71 1.01
N TYR A 671 23.65 -14.70 0.74
CA TYR A 671 23.98 -13.31 1.01
C TYR A 671 24.12 -13.09 2.53
N PRO A 672 25.35 -12.89 3.05
CA PRO A 672 25.60 -13.01 4.47
C PRO A 672 24.81 -12.04 5.37
N PRO A 673 24.54 -10.78 4.96
CA PRO A 673 23.73 -9.86 5.76
C PRO A 673 22.27 -10.28 5.97
N ALA A 674 21.71 -11.08 5.04
CA ALA A 674 20.34 -11.59 5.16
C ALA A 674 20.31 -13.05 5.67
N TRP A 675 21.43 -13.77 5.60
CA TRP A 675 21.53 -15.13 6.08
C TRP A 675 21.49 -15.19 7.61
N GLN A 676 20.55 -15.98 8.12
CA GLN A 676 20.45 -16.27 9.54
C GLN A 676 20.83 -17.72 9.77
N LYS A 677 21.95 -17.91 10.48
CA LYS A 677 22.38 -19.21 10.94
C LYS A 677 21.25 -19.81 11.79
N ASP A 678 20.85 -21.04 11.50
CA ASP A 678 19.77 -21.79 12.17
C ASP A 678 18.33 -21.57 11.64
N THR A 679 18.14 -20.79 10.57
CA THR A 679 16.84 -20.68 9.88
C THR A 679 16.49 -21.95 9.10
N ALA A 680 15.22 -22.38 9.19
CA ALA A 680 14.70 -23.44 8.35
C ALA A 680 14.30 -22.86 6.98
N TYR A 681 14.88 -23.39 5.92
CA TYR A 681 14.54 -23.05 4.55
C TYR A 681 13.83 -24.21 3.86
N GLU A 682 13.03 -23.91 2.85
CA GLU A 682 12.43 -24.89 1.97
C GLU A 682 12.76 -24.54 0.53
N LEU A 683 13.46 -25.45 -0.15
CA LEU A 683 13.59 -25.44 -1.58
C LEU A 683 12.30 -25.99 -2.19
N ARG A 684 11.71 -25.23 -3.11
CA ARG A 684 10.57 -25.66 -3.92
C ARG A 684 10.93 -25.58 -5.40
N ILE A 685 10.64 -26.63 -6.14
CA ILE A 685 10.78 -26.67 -7.60
C ILE A 685 9.37 -26.77 -8.19
N TYR A 686 9.04 -25.86 -9.09
CA TYR A 686 7.72 -25.70 -9.72
C TYR A 686 7.79 -25.95 -11.23
N THR A 687 6.67 -26.45 -11.76
CA THR A 687 6.38 -26.58 -13.20
C THR A 687 5.10 -25.81 -13.54
N ASP A 688 4.69 -25.84 -14.80
CA ASP A 688 3.36 -25.38 -15.25
C ASP A 688 2.19 -26.13 -14.60
N ARG A 689 2.45 -27.28 -13.95
CA ARG A 689 1.46 -28.12 -13.27
C ARG A 689 1.50 -28.02 -11.75
N GLY A 690 2.31 -27.12 -11.22
CA GLY A 690 2.41 -26.85 -9.78
C GLY A 690 3.71 -27.37 -9.17
N LEU A 691 3.66 -27.73 -7.88
CA LEU A 691 4.85 -28.09 -7.11
C LEU A 691 5.35 -29.48 -7.50
N ALA A 692 6.55 -29.54 -8.08
CA ALA A 692 7.19 -30.78 -8.52
C ALA A 692 8.00 -31.46 -7.42
N TYR A 693 8.65 -30.66 -6.58
CA TYR A 693 9.49 -31.12 -5.48
C TYR A 693 9.56 -30.06 -4.39
N ALA A 694 9.59 -30.50 -3.14
CA ALA A 694 9.87 -29.64 -1.99
C ALA A 694 10.78 -30.38 -1.01
N SER A 695 11.69 -29.65 -0.38
CA SER A 695 12.52 -30.20 0.69
C SER A 695 13.02 -29.12 1.64
N THR A 696 12.94 -29.43 2.92
CA THR A 696 13.39 -28.56 4.00
C THR A 696 14.86 -28.77 4.31
N TYR A 697 15.59 -27.70 4.60
CA TYR A 697 16.99 -27.75 4.99
C TYR A 697 17.32 -26.62 5.98
N SER A 698 18.39 -26.79 6.75
CA SER A 698 18.71 -25.90 7.89
C SER A 698 19.55 -24.68 7.51
N GLY A 699 19.78 -24.44 6.23
CA GLY A 699 20.70 -23.39 5.74
C GLY A 699 22.18 -23.58 6.12
N LYS A 700 22.52 -24.61 6.90
CA LYS A 700 23.89 -24.88 7.40
C LYS A 700 24.76 -25.65 6.42
N LEU A 701 24.14 -26.50 5.62
CA LEU A 701 24.80 -27.33 4.63
C LEU A 701 24.24 -26.96 3.26
N PRO A 702 25.10 -26.90 2.23
CA PRO A 702 24.65 -26.80 0.86
C PRO A 702 23.58 -27.83 0.56
N GLN A 703 22.51 -27.41 -0.11
CA GLN A 703 21.49 -28.32 -0.58
C GLN A 703 21.75 -28.63 -2.05
N ALA A 704 21.71 -29.91 -2.42
CA ALA A 704 21.78 -30.34 -3.80
C ALA A 704 20.65 -31.33 -4.07
N VAL A 705 20.01 -31.21 -5.23
CA VAL A 705 18.96 -32.14 -5.68
C VAL A 705 19.05 -32.33 -7.18
N ALA A 706 18.71 -33.54 -7.62
CA ALA A 706 18.49 -33.85 -9.01
C ALA A 706 17.11 -34.50 -9.21
N LEU A 707 16.41 -34.08 -10.24
CA LEU A 707 15.07 -34.56 -10.59
C LEU A 707 15.04 -35.07 -12.03
N GLN A 708 14.33 -36.17 -12.27
CA GLN A 708 14.01 -36.60 -13.62
C GLN A 708 13.02 -35.62 -14.25
N VAL A 709 13.38 -35.03 -15.39
CA VAL A 709 12.54 -34.06 -16.12
C VAL A 709 11.40 -34.79 -16.85
N LYS A 710 10.22 -34.19 -16.79
CA LYS A 710 9.03 -34.59 -17.54
C LYS A 710 8.71 -33.56 -18.62
N LYS A 711 7.83 -33.92 -19.54
CA LYS A 711 7.29 -32.99 -20.54
C LYS A 711 6.43 -31.92 -19.86
N ARG A 712 7.02 -30.78 -19.53
CA ARG A 712 6.43 -29.60 -18.89
C ARG A 712 6.78 -28.37 -19.70
N ALA A 713 6.19 -27.22 -19.40
CA ALA A 713 6.49 -25.97 -20.13
C ALA A 713 7.70 -25.23 -19.55
N PHE A 714 7.94 -25.36 -18.25
CA PHE A 714 9.11 -24.79 -17.59
C PHE A 714 9.43 -25.52 -16.28
N TYR A 715 10.64 -25.27 -15.78
CA TYR A 715 11.04 -25.54 -14.39
C TYR A 715 11.58 -24.26 -13.78
N ARG A 716 11.15 -23.95 -12.56
CA ARG A 716 11.72 -22.87 -11.74
C ARG A 716 11.92 -23.32 -10.32
N ALA A 717 12.82 -22.66 -9.60
CA ALA A 717 13.08 -22.94 -8.20
C ALA A 717 12.87 -21.70 -7.34
N GLU A 718 12.41 -21.92 -6.12
CA GLU A 718 12.17 -20.90 -5.12
C GLU A 718 12.71 -21.37 -3.79
N VAL A 719 13.24 -20.43 -2.99
CA VAL A 719 13.63 -20.69 -1.61
C VAL A 719 12.71 -19.91 -0.70
N TYR A 720 12.06 -20.63 0.20
CA TYR A 720 11.26 -20.06 1.27
C TYR A 720 12.05 -20.11 2.55
N ASP A 721 12.07 -18.99 3.24
CA ASP A 721 12.42 -18.96 4.66
C ASP A 721 11.17 -19.39 5.42
N LEU A 722 11.17 -20.62 5.96
CA LEU A 722 10.05 -21.17 6.70
C LEU A 722 9.89 -20.51 8.07
N THR A 723 10.98 -20.03 8.66
CA THR A 723 10.96 -19.30 9.92
C THR A 723 10.19 -17.99 9.77
N HIS A 724 10.46 -17.25 8.68
CA HIS A 724 9.83 -15.95 8.41
C HIS A 724 8.60 -16.05 7.48
N GLY A 725 8.27 -17.24 6.98
CA GLY A 725 7.15 -17.53 6.08
C GLY A 725 7.15 -16.70 4.79
N CYS A 726 8.33 -16.35 4.27
CA CYS A 726 8.48 -15.49 3.10
C CYS A 726 9.41 -16.12 2.05
N ARG A 727 9.21 -15.72 0.80
CA ARG A 727 10.11 -16.12 -0.29
C ARG A 727 11.35 -15.25 -0.25
N VAL A 728 12.51 -15.89 -0.13
CA VAL A 728 13.81 -15.20 -0.03
C VAL A 728 14.66 -15.37 -1.28
N ALA A 729 14.27 -16.25 -2.20
CA ALA A 729 14.86 -16.34 -3.53
C ALA A 729 13.90 -16.90 -4.60
N VAL A 730 14.06 -16.40 -5.83
CA VAL A 730 13.39 -16.84 -7.06
C VAL A 730 14.45 -17.07 -8.12
N GLY A 731 14.58 -18.31 -8.58
CA GLY A 731 15.38 -18.67 -9.74
C GLY A 731 14.56 -18.50 -11.01
N ASN A 732 15.15 -17.91 -12.05
CA ASN A 732 14.50 -17.78 -13.34
C ASN A 732 14.24 -19.15 -13.99
N PRO A 733 13.20 -19.28 -14.84
CA PRO A 733 12.80 -20.56 -15.37
C PRO A 733 13.80 -21.10 -16.39
N VAL A 734 13.89 -22.43 -16.52
CA VAL A 734 14.32 -23.08 -17.77
C VAL A 734 13.07 -23.47 -18.52
N TRP A 735 12.88 -22.95 -19.73
CA TRP A 735 11.72 -23.26 -20.56
C TRP A 735 11.96 -24.52 -21.38
N MET A 736 10.90 -25.29 -21.54
CA MET A 736 10.91 -26.57 -22.23
C MET A 736 10.02 -26.48 -23.48
N ASP A 737 10.62 -26.78 -24.64
CA ASP A 737 9.95 -26.73 -25.95
C ASP A 737 9.49 -28.11 -26.47
#